data_AF-A0A316QKG9-F1
#
_entry.id   AF-A0A316QKG9-F1
#
_cell.length_a   1.000
_cell.length_b   1.000
_cell.length_c   1.000
_cell.angle_alpha   90.00
_cell.angle_beta   90.00
_cell.angle_gamma   90.00
#
_symmetry.space_group_name_H-M   'P 1'
#
loop_
_entity.id
_entity.type
_entity.pdbx_description
1 polymer ?
#
loop_
_entity_poly.entity_id
_entity_poly.type
_entity_poly.pdbx_seq_one_letter_code
_entity_poly.pdbx_strand_id
1 'polypeptide(L)'
;MAKQLKIKEWLSDFLARRELDAPDGRHLFSYRATPEEFLILEEGLKQNMALASMKDSQNPLNLWKNAPGFNAVFVLYAALCWQQKYEGTTWTYDVILKGLDIFLAKPSLELRDIIVSGLEFWGLAKNTQGLAYLGSIAREAGLPQKLLAENRGPVGHLLHSVLREALRSGQSGSIITSWLASYISSLPQSCRSPEIIALLADSINAILDIKNSLHASTLGEALTELNEKDPDWRSRFPLPLYDDTARDLLNRLLEDATSSPQASTGSPISASRCIIRGYGQQWELQARLDMPPRMATGLGEDKPRLLSMRIMSGEKSFEAVLKKHAESDFYFFQQKQSIVFSGLEAMQEILIRYTAPSGFCQMHACPGGMELDPELPWIFEGEQYDYRFRQQGGGSVRGAVCYVALSPGWEVENAEDTGPLQDTNRHVYRMTKSGHLRKGELAFFVRTSSLNGEECDWSLDNRFWDVEMLQPSLAFRGLPQPVVSTGETRKSPRGELLGKTSGMEKFAPLSTSNAATGITQVWFKSAGGASLRSRMLLLPAKASVSLSTNEEGKDCLNLEGWCAAAASLAESQKGLELACRPLRDSLELTFKTRPGHVPPVTVDLQVYWKDSTQPACIRVPFPQTGARLFNAEGQEILSNRQICAQHLHGLRLHCFSTGVRHTALRLSLPGKTLYYPLETHENGTVIRLMDWQDAFLEMLAMTDGLDSRVSLDILFDDRKVAGWSVARYESCLIPEGTKAVLALPEYGERPLQGYDMKALLLNHPECAPKSLAETLRQDGSASGEWELSEALDRPGPWLIFDDTEGTSLRPMLWTVDGSEDETPLNSLQAAIAEKNSESRLQAFLSCIAVMEHNLDVPEWKTLLEIFQHVKNLPLSTLNVWSALLHSPRIMAMIALHPGISFENVTSRICTELPFLWNFVSLQDWSAASQCIRYSFEGLFPGDTAFGFWQSHMQKAMENIGSCCPSVNTLMHVAISLPEDVPILTRACPHFHAHHASLLFEGDNSEMQKLLRRHADDEWPMAFASLSNRERRSDGLKPLLPSPQGARDSVLGLPILLMFQAFDPQAAFIHFPPDQDTVFHIREHLHFDADWFEQASSLTAYYCASEHFSIKDA
;
A
#
# COMPACT_ATOMS: atom_id res chain seq x y z
N MET A 1 31.97 5.14 -62.06
CA MET A 1 32.20 3.80 -61.49
C MET A 1 32.11 3.92 -59.98
N ALA A 2 30.93 3.65 -59.40
CA ALA A 2 30.77 3.60 -57.95
C ALA A 2 31.42 2.31 -57.42
N LYS A 3 32.29 2.42 -56.42
CA LYS A 3 32.97 1.26 -55.80
C LYS A 3 31.96 0.52 -54.93
N GLN A 4 31.71 -0.73 -55.26
CA GLN A 4 30.95 -1.67 -54.44
C GLN A 4 31.55 -1.77 -53.02
N LEU A 5 30.72 -1.70 -51.97
CA LEU A 5 31.19 -1.88 -50.59
C LEU A 5 31.65 -3.33 -50.41
N LYS A 6 32.94 -3.50 -50.14
CA LYS A 6 33.52 -4.79 -49.78
C LYS A 6 33.25 -5.07 -48.30
N ILE A 7 32.10 -5.71 -48.05
CA ILE A 7 31.53 -6.00 -46.72
C ILE A 7 32.55 -6.59 -45.74
N LYS A 8 33.35 -7.57 -46.18
CA LYS A 8 34.35 -8.23 -45.33
C LYS A 8 35.51 -7.32 -44.93
N GLU A 9 35.98 -6.47 -45.85
CA GLU A 9 37.07 -5.51 -45.58
C GLU A 9 36.55 -4.43 -44.61
N TRP A 10 35.35 -3.90 -44.84
CA TRP A 10 34.74 -2.89 -43.96
C TRP A 10 34.51 -3.41 -42.54
N LEU A 11 33.99 -4.63 -42.37
CA LEU A 11 33.75 -5.22 -41.05
C LEU A 11 35.06 -5.48 -40.29
N SER A 12 36.10 -5.93 -41.00
CA SER A 12 37.44 -6.11 -40.42
C SER A 12 38.04 -4.79 -39.98
N ASP A 13 37.92 -3.73 -40.80
CA ASP A 13 38.40 -2.39 -40.46
C ASP A 13 37.62 -1.79 -39.30
N PHE A 14 36.30 -2.02 -39.23
CA PHE A 14 35.44 -1.55 -38.14
C PHE A 14 35.85 -2.15 -36.79
N LEU A 15 36.13 -3.45 -36.74
CA LEU A 15 36.59 -4.15 -35.54
C LEU A 15 38.05 -3.78 -35.18
N ALA A 16 38.94 -3.70 -36.18
CA ALA A 16 40.35 -3.35 -35.96
C ALA A 16 40.54 -1.95 -35.36
N ARG A 17 39.71 -0.97 -35.76
CA ARG A 17 39.69 0.39 -35.16
C ARG A 17 39.31 0.40 -33.69
N ARG A 18 38.75 -0.70 -33.17
CA ARG A 18 38.32 -0.89 -31.78
C ARG A 18 39.19 -1.92 -31.05
N GLU A 19 40.33 -2.28 -31.64
CA GLU A 19 41.28 -3.25 -31.09
C GLU A 19 40.67 -4.65 -30.87
N LEU A 20 39.70 -5.02 -31.71
CA LEU A 20 39.03 -6.33 -31.67
C LEU A 20 39.36 -7.15 -32.92
N ASP A 21 39.77 -8.40 -32.73
CA ASP A 21 39.96 -9.37 -33.82
C ASP A 21 38.65 -10.08 -34.21
N ALA A 22 37.69 -10.13 -33.28
CA ALA A 22 36.38 -10.74 -33.42
C ALA A 22 35.36 -10.04 -32.51
N PRO A 23 34.05 -10.13 -32.81
CA PRO A 23 33.03 -9.69 -31.88
C PRO A 23 33.07 -10.51 -30.57
N ASP A 24 32.74 -9.85 -29.47
CA ASP A 24 32.97 -10.32 -28.09
C ASP A 24 31.69 -10.42 -27.26
N GLY A 25 30.52 -10.36 -27.89
CA GLY A 25 29.22 -10.54 -27.24
C GLY A 25 28.67 -9.31 -26.53
N ARG A 26 29.37 -8.16 -26.55
CA ARG A 26 28.83 -6.90 -26.02
C ARG A 26 27.67 -6.39 -26.89
N HIS A 27 26.75 -5.64 -26.30
CA HIS A 27 25.64 -5.04 -27.04
C HIS A 27 26.11 -4.16 -28.22
N LEU A 28 25.34 -4.09 -29.31
CA LEU A 28 25.74 -3.38 -30.53
C LEU A 28 25.99 -1.89 -30.30
N PHE A 29 25.21 -1.23 -29.42
CA PHE A 29 25.45 0.17 -29.05
C PHE A 29 26.81 0.40 -28.39
N SER A 30 27.38 -0.63 -27.73
CA SER A 30 28.66 -0.55 -27.03
C SER A 30 29.85 -0.54 -28.00
N TYR A 31 29.65 -0.92 -29.26
CA TYR A 31 30.66 -0.76 -30.31
C TYR A 31 30.82 0.69 -30.78
N ARG A 32 29.95 1.63 -30.39
CA ARG A 32 30.24 3.07 -30.56
C ARG A 32 30.59 3.45 -32.01
N ALA A 33 29.74 3.10 -32.97
CA ALA A 33 29.90 3.50 -34.37
C ALA A 33 29.78 5.02 -34.52
N THR A 34 30.72 5.65 -35.24
CA THR A 34 30.66 7.10 -35.46
C THR A 34 29.58 7.46 -36.48
N PRO A 35 29.05 8.70 -36.48
CA PRO A 35 28.11 9.15 -37.51
C PRO A 35 28.67 8.99 -38.94
N GLU A 36 29.98 9.18 -39.11
CA GLU A 36 30.68 8.96 -40.39
C GLU A 36 30.68 7.48 -40.80
N GLU A 37 30.96 6.57 -39.87
CA GLU A 37 30.93 5.12 -40.14
C GLU A 37 29.53 4.63 -40.49
N PHE A 38 28.49 5.18 -39.83
CA PHE A 38 27.10 4.91 -40.16
C PHE A 38 26.75 5.37 -41.59
N LEU A 39 27.13 6.58 -41.98
CA LEU A 39 26.85 7.10 -43.32
C LEU A 39 27.58 6.31 -44.41
N ILE A 40 28.85 5.95 -44.19
CA ILE A 40 29.63 5.11 -45.11
C ILE A 40 28.96 3.73 -45.26
N LEU A 41 28.48 3.17 -44.15
CA LEU A 41 27.81 1.88 -44.14
C LEU A 41 26.46 1.92 -44.89
N GLU A 42 25.64 2.94 -44.63
CA GLU A 42 24.33 3.13 -45.28
C GLU A 42 24.48 3.27 -46.79
N GLU A 43 25.36 4.18 -47.24
CA GLU A 43 25.58 4.44 -48.66
C GLU A 43 26.17 3.21 -49.36
N GLY A 44 27.11 2.50 -48.71
CA GLY A 44 27.70 1.29 -49.25
C GLY A 44 26.71 0.12 -49.38
N LEU A 45 25.82 -0.07 -48.39
CA LEU A 45 24.76 -1.07 -48.47
C LEU A 45 23.73 -0.69 -49.53
N LYS A 46 23.32 0.57 -49.62
CA LYS A 46 22.40 1.08 -50.65
C LYS A 46 22.91 0.82 -52.07
N GLN A 47 24.20 1.05 -52.33
CA GLN A 47 24.82 0.75 -53.62
C GLN A 47 24.84 -0.77 -53.93
N ASN A 48 25.12 -1.61 -52.92
CA ASN A 48 25.06 -3.06 -53.07
C ASN A 48 23.63 -3.56 -53.39
N MET A 49 22.60 -2.90 -52.84
CA MET A 49 21.19 -3.21 -53.11
C MET A 49 20.75 -2.76 -54.51
N ALA A 50 21.16 -1.56 -54.94
CA ALA A 50 20.88 -1.07 -56.30
C ALA A 50 21.47 -1.99 -57.40
N LEU A 51 22.66 -2.55 -57.17
CA LEU A 51 23.29 -3.52 -58.07
C LEU A 51 22.54 -4.87 -58.12
N ALA A 52 21.92 -5.29 -57.03
CA ALA A 52 21.13 -6.52 -56.94
C ALA A 52 19.73 -6.37 -57.58
N SER A 53 19.11 -5.19 -57.46
CA SER A 53 17.83 -4.89 -58.11
C SER A 53 17.93 -4.87 -59.64
N MET A 54 19.10 -4.53 -60.21
CA MET A 54 19.33 -4.62 -61.67
C MET A 54 19.39 -6.06 -62.21
N LYS A 55 19.38 -7.08 -61.34
CA LYS A 55 19.37 -8.51 -61.70
C LYS A 55 18.00 -9.19 -61.50
N ASP A 56 16.93 -8.39 -61.44
CA ASP A 56 15.52 -8.85 -61.46
C ASP A 56 15.15 -9.82 -60.33
N SER A 57 15.54 -9.49 -59.10
CA SER A 57 15.17 -10.24 -57.89
C SER A 57 14.06 -9.52 -57.11
N GLN A 58 12.96 -10.22 -56.79
CA GLN A 58 11.85 -9.67 -55.99
C GLN A 58 12.28 -9.25 -54.57
N ASN A 59 13.39 -9.79 -54.05
CA ASN A 59 14.02 -9.35 -52.80
C ASN A 59 15.56 -9.33 -52.97
N PRO A 60 16.20 -8.15 -53.07
CA PRO A 60 17.63 -8.03 -53.30
C PRO A 60 18.49 -8.55 -52.13
N LEU A 61 17.94 -8.66 -50.91
CA LEU A 61 18.67 -9.13 -49.73
C LEU A 61 19.00 -10.63 -49.79
N ASN A 62 18.19 -11.42 -50.51
CA ASN A 62 18.41 -12.87 -50.66
C ASN A 62 19.69 -13.21 -51.42
N LEU A 63 20.11 -12.34 -52.36
CA LEU A 63 21.36 -12.51 -53.09
C LEU A 63 22.59 -12.28 -52.19
N TRP A 64 22.45 -11.46 -51.15
CA TRP A 64 23.52 -11.05 -50.24
C TRP A 64 23.56 -11.86 -48.93
N LYS A 65 22.47 -12.52 -48.55
CA LYS A 65 22.36 -13.32 -47.30
C LYS A 65 23.46 -14.37 -47.13
N ASN A 66 23.97 -14.92 -48.24
CA ASN A 66 25.04 -15.92 -48.24
C ASN A 66 26.45 -15.31 -48.40
N ALA A 67 26.56 -14.00 -48.57
CA ALA A 67 27.84 -13.31 -48.66
C ALA A 67 28.49 -13.24 -47.26
N PRO A 68 29.79 -13.58 -47.14
CA PRO A 68 30.47 -13.64 -45.84
C PRO A 68 30.48 -12.25 -45.17
N GLY A 69 29.95 -12.19 -43.94
CA GLY A 69 29.89 -10.97 -43.12
C GLY A 69 28.68 -10.06 -43.38
N PHE A 70 27.84 -10.34 -44.39
CA PHE A 70 26.71 -9.47 -44.73
C PHE A 70 25.66 -9.39 -43.62
N ASN A 71 25.25 -10.55 -43.08
CA ASN A 71 24.23 -10.62 -42.03
C ASN A 71 24.64 -9.83 -40.78
N ALA A 72 25.92 -9.89 -40.40
CA ALA A 72 26.49 -9.14 -39.27
C ALA A 72 26.45 -7.63 -39.50
N VAL A 73 26.87 -7.18 -40.69
CA VAL A 73 26.89 -5.78 -41.10
C VAL A 73 25.47 -5.21 -41.23
N PHE A 74 24.51 -6.02 -41.72
CA PHE A 74 23.11 -5.63 -41.81
C PHE A 74 22.48 -5.43 -40.42
N VAL A 75 22.73 -6.32 -39.47
CA VAL A 75 22.20 -6.18 -38.10
C VAL A 75 22.79 -4.96 -37.40
N LEU A 76 24.08 -4.67 -37.59
CA LEU A 76 24.71 -3.46 -37.09
C LEU A 76 24.09 -2.20 -37.72
N TYR A 77 23.89 -2.18 -39.04
CA TYR A 77 23.19 -1.09 -39.73
C TYR A 77 21.78 -0.88 -39.20
N ALA A 78 21.02 -1.96 -39.03
CA ALA A 78 19.66 -1.91 -38.51
C ALA A 78 19.60 -1.33 -37.09
N ALA A 79 20.54 -1.72 -36.23
CA ALA A 79 20.67 -1.16 -34.89
C ALA A 79 21.00 0.34 -34.91
N LEU A 80 21.91 0.78 -35.79
CA LEU A 80 22.27 2.19 -35.92
C LEU A 80 21.13 3.04 -36.51
N CYS A 81 20.39 2.52 -37.48
CA CYS A 81 19.18 3.17 -38.00
C CYS A 81 18.12 3.35 -36.91
N TRP A 82 17.91 2.32 -36.09
CA TRP A 82 17.02 2.41 -34.93
C TRP A 82 17.48 3.49 -33.96
N GLN A 83 18.76 3.48 -33.60
CA GLN A 83 19.34 4.42 -32.65
C GLN A 83 19.29 5.88 -33.13
N GLN A 84 19.55 6.16 -34.41
CA GLN A 84 19.69 7.53 -34.93
C GLN A 84 18.42 8.10 -35.58
N LYS A 85 17.57 7.27 -36.19
CA LYS A 85 16.45 7.74 -37.05
C LYS A 85 15.07 7.48 -36.46
N TYR A 86 14.92 6.65 -35.42
CA TYR A 86 13.60 6.34 -34.85
C TYR A 86 13.01 7.52 -34.06
N GLU A 87 11.79 7.91 -34.41
CA GLU A 87 11.06 9.09 -33.88
C GLU A 87 9.92 8.73 -32.91
N GLY A 88 9.84 7.48 -32.43
CA GLY A 88 8.80 7.08 -31.48
C GLY A 88 7.44 6.70 -32.09
N THR A 89 7.38 6.38 -33.39
CA THR A 89 6.16 5.93 -34.09
C THR A 89 5.95 4.40 -34.00
N THR A 90 4.92 3.85 -34.66
CA THR A 90 4.65 2.39 -34.71
C THR A 90 5.88 1.55 -35.09
N TRP A 91 6.05 0.39 -34.44
CA TRP A 91 7.17 -0.53 -34.62
C TRP A 91 7.14 -1.17 -36.01
N THR A 92 7.93 -0.64 -36.95
CA THR A 92 7.97 -1.08 -38.34
C THR A 92 9.40 -1.13 -38.88
N TYR A 93 9.70 -2.10 -39.74
CA TYR A 93 10.99 -2.22 -40.44
C TYR A 93 11.27 -1.06 -41.42
N ASP A 94 10.30 -0.19 -41.67
CA ASP A 94 10.41 0.97 -42.58
C ASP A 94 11.57 1.90 -42.23
N VAL A 95 11.90 2.07 -40.94
CA VAL A 95 13.03 2.91 -40.49
C VAL A 95 14.36 2.38 -41.01
N ILE A 96 14.47 1.07 -41.20
CA ILE A 96 15.66 0.38 -41.70
C ILE A 96 15.60 0.27 -43.24
N LEU A 97 14.44 -0.10 -43.80
CA LEU A 97 14.29 -0.40 -45.23
C LEU A 97 14.27 0.85 -46.11
N LYS A 98 13.72 1.97 -45.64
CA LYS A 98 13.72 3.25 -46.37
C LYS A 98 15.13 3.77 -46.63
N GLY A 99 16.08 3.55 -45.71
CA GLY A 99 17.47 3.99 -45.89
C GLY A 99 18.19 3.24 -47.02
N LEU A 100 17.75 2.03 -47.34
CA LEU A 100 18.33 1.19 -48.39
C LEU A 100 17.54 1.23 -49.73
N ASP A 101 16.47 2.03 -49.81
CA ASP A 101 15.51 2.07 -50.94
C ASP A 101 14.91 0.69 -51.29
N ILE A 102 14.61 -0.13 -50.28
CA ILE A 102 14.02 -1.48 -50.46
C ILE A 102 12.57 -1.47 -49.97
N PHE A 103 11.69 -2.15 -50.72
CA PHE A 103 10.33 -2.46 -50.28
C PHE A 103 10.15 -3.98 -50.21
N LEU A 104 9.69 -4.50 -49.06
CA LEU A 104 9.43 -5.93 -48.84
C LEU A 104 7.95 -6.12 -48.52
N ALA A 105 7.31 -7.15 -49.11
CA ALA A 105 5.91 -7.43 -48.87
C ALA A 105 5.67 -8.06 -47.48
N LYS A 106 6.60 -8.87 -46.97
CA LYS A 106 6.54 -9.46 -45.61
C LYS A 106 7.89 -9.34 -44.89
N PRO A 107 8.29 -8.13 -44.43
CA PRO A 107 9.61 -7.88 -43.84
C PRO A 107 10.01 -8.84 -42.70
N SER A 108 9.08 -9.17 -41.79
CA SER A 108 9.38 -10.02 -40.63
C SER A 108 9.77 -11.46 -41.00
N LEU A 109 9.21 -12.01 -42.08
CA LEU A 109 9.54 -13.36 -42.55
C LEU A 109 10.81 -13.34 -43.41
N GLU A 110 10.96 -12.32 -44.25
CA GLU A 110 12.06 -12.22 -45.21
C GLU A 110 13.39 -11.82 -44.56
N LEU A 111 13.37 -11.09 -43.44
CA LEU A 111 14.56 -10.68 -42.70
C LEU A 111 14.99 -11.66 -41.60
N ARG A 112 14.14 -12.62 -41.23
CA ARG A 112 14.34 -13.52 -40.08
C ARG A 112 15.73 -14.14 -40.05
N ASP A 113 16.11 -14.82 -41.12
CA ASP A 113 17.36 -15.56 -41.16
C ASP A 113 18.60 -14.66 -41.21
N ILE A 114 18.47 -13.47 -41.80
CA ILE A 114 19.53 -12.45 -41.84
C ILE A 114 19.78 -11.93 -40.41
N ILE A 115 18.70 -11.64 -39.67
CA ILE A 115 18.80 -11.13 -38.30
C ILE A 115 19.35 -12.19 -37.35
N VAL A 116 18.86 -13.43 -37.42
CA VAL A 116 19.33 -14.53 -36.56
C VAL A 116 20.81 -14.82 -36.80
N SER A 117 21.22 -14.94 -38.06
CA SER A 117 22.64 -15.19 -38.41
C SER A 117 23.53 -14.00 -38.07
N GLY A 118 23.03 -12.76 -38.18
CA GLY A 118 23.76 -11.57 -37.80
C GLY A 118 23.96 -11.45 -36.29
N LEU A 119 22.92 -11.65 -35.48
CA LEU A 119 23.02 -11.66 -34.01
C LEU A 119 23.95 -12.77 -33.50
N GLU A 120 23.91 -13.95 -34.12
CA GLU A 120 24.81 -15.07 -33.80
C GLU A 120 26.28 -14.73 -34.08
N PHE A 121 26.56 -14.02 -35.19
CA PHE A 121 27.92 -13.53 -35.46
C PHE A 121 28.42 -12.61 -34.35
N TRP A 122 27.57 -11.73 -33.81
CA TRP A 122 27.92 -10.81 -32.73
C TRP A 122 27.96 -11.46 -31.34
N GLY A 123 27.60 -12.74 -31.20
CA GLY A 123 27.54 -13.44 -29.91
C GLY A 123 26.30 -13.08 -29.06
N LEU A 124 25.22 -12.60 -29.68
CA LEU A 124 24.03 -12.07 -29.01
C LEU A 124 22.88 -13.10 -28.97
N ALA A 125 22.01 -13.00 -27.95
CA ALA A 125 20.93 -13.97 -27.69
C ALA A 125 19.88 -14.05 -28.83
N LYS A 126 19.42 -15.28 -29.13
CA LYS A 126 18.39 -15.56 -30.16
C LYS A 126 16.99 -15.54 -29.55
N ASN A 127 16.07 -14.75 -30.10
CA ASN A 127 14.63 -14.81 -29.75
C ASN A 127 13.85 -15.63 -30.80
N THR A 128 12.87 -16.44 -30.36
CA THR A 128 12.25 -17.49 -31.20
C THR A 128 10.85 -17.18 -31.77
N GLN A 129 10.28 -15.98 -31.60
CA GLN A 129 8.89 -15.69 -32.08
C GLN A 129 8.67 -14.30 -32.72
N GLY A 130 8.16 -14.27 -33.97
CA GLY A 130 7.42 -13.12 -34.55
C GLY A 130 8.14 -11.76 -34.62
N LEU A 131 7.41 -10.67 -34.33
CA LEU A 131 7.92 -9.28 -34.29
C LEU A 131 9.06 -9.06 -33.26
N ALA A 132 9.42 -10.08 -32.47
CA ALA A 132 10.53 -10.03 -31.52
C ALA A 132 11.92 -9.87 -32.18
N TYR A 133 12.07 -10.06 -33.50
CA TYR A 133 13.35 -9.82 -34.19
C TYR A 133 13.70 -8.32 -34.26
N LEU A 134 12.71 -7.45 -34.52
CA LEU A 134 12.92 -6.00 -34.45
C LEU A 134 13.15 -5.56 -33.00
N GLY A 135 12.44 -6.15 -32.04
CA GLY A 135 12.67 -5.92 -30.61
C GLY A 135 14.06 -6.35 -30.14
N SER A 136 14.59 -7.45 -30.69
CA SER A 136 15.97 -7.88 -30.43
C SER A 136 16.96 -6.85 -30.96
N ILE A 137 16.79 -6.35 -32.19
CA ILE A 137 17.62 -5.27 -32.73
C ILE A 137 17.52 -4.01 -31.86
N ALA A 138 16.31 -3.63 -31.42
CA ALA A 138 16.07 -2.46 -30.57
C ALA A 138 16.79 -2.58 -29.21
N ARG A 139 16.75 -3.75 -28.58
CA ARG A 139 17.49 -4.03 -27.33
C ARG A 139 18.99 -3.84 -27.52
N GLU A 140 19.54 -4.40 -28.60
CA GLU A 140 20.97 -4.32 -28.90
C GLU A 140 21.41 -2.93 -29.40
N ALA A 141 20.48 -2.13 -29.92
CA ALA A 141 20.70 -0.76 -30.40
C ALA A 141 20.72 0.31 -29.29
N GLY A 142 20.19 0.00 -28.11
CA GLY A 142 20.02 0.96 -27.02
C GLY A 142 18.90 1.98 -27.26
N LEU A 143 18.81 3.01 -26.41
CA LEU A 143 17.73 4.00 -26.49
C LEU A 143 17.90 4.94 -27.69
N PRO A 144 16.83 5.20 -28.49
CA PRO A 144 16.91 6.10 -29.65
C PRO A 144 17.23 7.54 -29.27
N GLN A 145 18.16 8.16 -30.01
CA GLN A 145 18.66 9.50 -29.72
C GLN A 145 17.59 10.58 -29.86
N LYS A 146 16.72 10.50 -30.88
CA LYS A 146 15.65 11.50 -31.08
C LYS A 146 14.63 11.51 -29.93
N LEU A 147 14.37 10.36 -29.30
CA LEU A 147 13.52 10.23 -28.11
C LEU A 147 14.12 10.91 -26.86
N LEU A 148 15.44 11.15 -26.86
CA LEU A 148 16.17 11.82 -25.78
C LEU A 148 16.49 13.28 -26.10
N ALA A 149 16.73 13.60 -27.39
CA ALA A 149 17.08 14.93 -27.88
C ALA A 149 15.88 15.89 -27.88
N GLU A 150 14.66 15.37 -28.00
CA GLU A 150 13.47 16.07 -27.52
C GLU A 150 13.56 16.18 -26.01
N ASN A 151 14.27 17.20 -25.53
CA ASN A 151 14.64 17.46 -24.14
C ASN A 151 13.45 17.54 -23.15
N ARG A 152 12.21 17.20 -23.54
CA ARG A 152 10.93 17.35 -22.83
C ARG A 152 9.83 16.35 -23.30
N GLY A 153 10.19 15.11 -23.62
CA GLY A 153 9.23 14.02 -23.93
C GLY A 153 8.81 13.18 -22.71
N PRO A 154 7.73 12.38 -22.79
CA PRO A 154 7.24 11.55 -21.67
C PRO A 154 8.28 10.55 -21.11
N VAL A 155 9.18 10.05 -21.96
CA VAL A 155 10.24 9.10 -21.58
C VAL A 155 11.31 9.76 -20.69
N GLY A 156 11.71 10.99 -21.00
CA GLY A 156 12.67 11.74 -20.18
C GLY A 156 12.11 12.12 -18.80
N HIS A 157 10.82 12.50 -18.74
CA HIS A 157 10.11 12.74 -17.47
C HIS A 157 10.03 11.49 -16.59
N LEU A 158 9.74 10.35 -17.21
CA LEU A 158 9.68 9.05 -16.53
C LEU A 158 11.03 8.65 -15.96
N LEU A 159 12.11 8.76 -16.75
CA LEU A 159 13.49 8.51 -16.29
C LEU A 159 13.85 9.39 -15.08
N HIS A 160 13.54 10.70 -15.15
CA HIS A 160 13.80 11.65 -14.07
C HIS A 160 13.02 11.31 -12.80
N SER A 161 11.73 11.00 -12.95
CA SER A 161 10.83 10.71 -11.83
C SER A 161 11.23 9.42 -11.11
N VAL A 162 11.48 8.34 -11.86
CA VAL A 162 11.85 7.04 -11.30
C VAL A 162 13.27 7.06 -10.73
N LEU A 163 14.23 7.74 -11.37
CA LEU A 163 15.56 7.91 -10.81
C LEU A 163 15.51 8.67 -9.48
N ARG A 164 14.72 9.75 -9.39
CA ARG A 164 14.55 10.51 -8.15
C ARG A 164 13.92 9.67 -7.04
N GLU A 165 12.92 8.86 -7.37
CA GLU A 165 12.30 7.91 -6.43
C GLU A 165 13.30 6.86 -5.96
N ALA A 166 14.16 6.35 -6.85
CA ALA A 166 15.22 5.38 -6.52
C ALA A 166 16.30 5.96 -5.61
N LEU A 167 16.72 7.19 -5.90
CA LEU A 167 17.73 7.90 -5.13
C LEU A 167 17.26 8.26 -3.71
N ARG A 168 15.97 8.53 -3.52
CA ARG A 168 15.37 8.83 -2.22
C ARG A 168 15.15 7.59 -1.36
N SER A 169 14.80 6.48 -2.01
CA SER A 169 14.49 5.20 -1.36
C SER A 169 15.71 4.30 -1.18
N GLY A 170 16.85 4.64 -1.79
CA GLY A 170 18.07 3.84 -1.78
C GLY A 170 17.93 2.48 -2.46
N GLN A 171 16.92 2.30 -3.31
CA GLN A 171 16.62 1.04 -3.99
C GLN A 171 17.28 0.99 -5.37
N SER A 172 17.78 -0.17 -5.76
CA SER A 172 18.31 -0.48 -7.10
C SER A 172 17.90 -1.91 -7.51
N GLY A 173 18.18 -2.31 -8.74
CA GLY A 173 17.90 -3.65 -9.26
C GLY A 173 16.51 -3.79 -9.89
N SER A 174 15.91 -4.98 -9.74
CA SER A 174 14.66 -5.37 -10.42
C SER A 174 13.43 -4.55 -10.03
N ILE A 175 13.47 -3.89 -8.86
CA ILE A 175 12.41 -3.00 -8.39
C ILE A 175 12.26 -1.73 -9.24
N ILE A 176 13.33 -1.28 -9.91
CA ILE A 176 13.25 -0.16 -10.86
C ILE A 176 12.40 -0.55 -12.07
N THR A 177 12.51 -1.81 -12.52
CA THR A 177 11.72 -2.34 -13.63
C THR A 177 10.24 -2.38 -13.27
N SER A 178 9.88 -2.74 -12.04
CA SER A 178 8.48 -2.75 -11.58
C SER A 178 7.92 -1.32 -11.43
N TRP A 179 8.75 -0.35 -11.03
CA TRP A 179 8.34 1.06 -11.00
C TRP A 179 8.10 1.60 -12.41
N LEU A 180 9.01 1.37 -13.33
CA LEU A 180 8.81 1.74 -14.74
C LEU A 180 7.56 1.07 -15.33
N ALA A 181 7.28 -0.18 -14.94
CA ALA A 181 6.06 -0.88 -15.31
C ALA A 181 4.78 -0.20 -14.75
N SER A 182 4.82 0.33 -13.52
CA SER A 182 3.70 1.06 -12.92
C SER A 182 3.38 2.39 -13.62
N TYR A 183 4.36 2.98 -14.30
CA TYR A 183 4.20 4.22 -15.06
C TYR A 183 3.94 4.00 -16.57
N ILE A 184 3.69 2.76 -17.02
CA ILE A 184 3.44 2.40 -18.45
C ILE A 184 2.34 3.25 -19.10
N SER A 185 1.30 3.62 -18.34
CA SER A 185 0.16 4.41 -18.84
C SER A 185 0.56 5.82 -19.30
N SER A 186 1.65 6.37 -18.74
CA SER A 186 2.18 7.71 -19.05
C SER A 186 3.07 7.74 -20.31
N LEU A 187 3.48 6.58 -20.81
CA LEU A 187 4.31 6.45 -22.02
C LEU A 187 3.45 6.40 -23.30
N PRO A 188 3.94 6.96 -24.43
CA PRO A 188 3.37 6.70 -25.75
C PRO A 188 3.30 5.20 -26.03
N GLN A 189 2.26 4.75 -26.74
CA GLN A 189 2.00 3.32 -26.99
C GLN A 189 3.19 2.57 -27.61
N SER A 190 4.02 3.27 -28.39
CA SER A 190 5.27 2.79 -29.00
C SER A 190 6.42 2.54 -28.00
N CYS A 191 6.40 3.17 -26.82
CA CYS A 191 7.42 3.04 -25.77
C CYS A 191 7.01 2.09 -24.63
N ARG A 192 5.85 1.42 -24.74
CA ARG A 192 5.32 0.48 -23.72
C ARG A 192 5.82 -0.96 -23.90
N SER A 193 6.86 -1.18 -24.71
CA SER A 193 7.39 -2.52 -24.92
C SER A 193 8.24 -2.96 -23.72
N PRO A 194 8.21 -4.25 -23.35
CA PRO A 194 8.99 -4.77 -22.23
C PRO A 194 10.51 -4.58 -22.42
N GLU A 195 11.00 -4.55 -23.66
CA GLU A 195 12.42 -4.35 -23.98
C GLU A 195 12.89 -2.91 -23.74
N ILE A 196 12.04 -1.91 -24.03
CA ILE A 196 12.36 -0.50 -23.74
C ILE A 196 12.31 -0.25 -22.23
N ILE A 197 11.35 -0.85 -21.52
CA ILE A 197 11.24 -0.76 -20.06
C ILE A 197 12.49 -1.34 -19.38
N ALA A 198 12.98 -2.48 -19.86
CA ALA A 198 14.23 -3.07 -19.38
C ALA A 198 15.44 -2.15 -19.62
N LEU A 199 15.59 -1.59 -20.83
CA LEU A 199 16.65 -0.63 -21.15
C LEU A 199 16.61 0.64 -20.27
N LEU A 200 15.41 1.15 -19.97
CA LEU A 200 15.23 2.28 -19.06
C LEU A 200 15.60 1.91 -17.62
N ALA A 201 15.26 0.71 -17.17
CA ALA A 201 15.60 0.20 -15.85
C ALA A 201 17.12 0.04 -15.68
N ASP A 202 17.77 -0.56 -16.68
CA ASP A 202 19.23 -0.74 -16.71
C ASP A 202 19.95 0.61 -16.72
N SER A 203 19.41 1.60 -17.45
CA SER A 203 19.95 2.98 -17.44
C SER A 203 19.91 3.60 -16.06
N ILE A 204 18.78 3.49 -15.35
CA ILE A 204 18.61 4.04 -14.00
C ILE A 204 19.53 3.31 -13.01
N ASN A 205 19.59 1.98 -13.07
CA ASN A 205 20.45 1.18 -12.22
C ASN A 205 21.94 1.51 -12.42
N ALA A 206 22.39 1.73 -13.66
CA ALA A 206 23.76 2.16 -13.93
C ALA A 206 24.09 3.52 -13.30
N ILE A 207 23.14 4.47 -13.27
CA ILE A 207 23.31 5.78 -12.60
C ILE A 207 23.43 5.59 -11.08
N LEU A 208 22.60 4.73 -10.49
CA LEU A 208 22.59 4.46 -9.05
C LEU A 208 23.89 3.78 -8.61
N ASP A 209 24.39 2.81 -9.37
CA ASP A 209 25.66 2.12 -9.09
C ASP A 209 26.85 3.08 -9.10
N ILE A 210 26.86 4.04 -10.02
CA ILE A 210 27.87 5.10 -10.08
C ILE A 210 27.76 6.03 -8.87
N LYS A 211 26.56 6.42 -8.45
CA LYS A 211 26.40 7.23 -7.23
C LYS A 211 26.93 6.49 -6.00
N ASN A 212 26.61 5.20 -5.87
CA ASN A 212 27.02 4.40 -4.71
C ASN A 212 28.55 4.22 -4.61
N SER A 213 29.28 4.39 -5.70
CA SER A 213 30.75 4.31 -5.73
C SER A 213 31.47 5.65 -5.53
N LEU A 214 30.71 6.76 -5.46
CA LEU A 214 31.23 8.12 -5.30
C LEU A 214 31.09 8.62 -3.85
N HIS A 215 32.09 9.35 -3.35
CA HIS A 215 32.08 9.95 -2.00
C HIS A 215 31.92 11.48 -2.02
N ALA A 216 31.87 12.08 -3.19
CA ALA A 216 31.82 13.52 -3.38
C ALA A 216 30.46 14.16 -3.03
N SER A 217 30.52 15.31 -2.35
CA SER A 217 29.37 16.14 -1.96
C SER A 217 28.95 17.18 -3.00
N THR A 218 29.76 17.40 -4.05
CA THR A 218 29.46 18.35 -5.14
C THR A 218 29.69 17.74 -6.53
N LEU A 219 28.94 18.20 -7.54
CA LEU A 219 29.04 17.70 -8.92
C LEU A 219 30.46 17.79 -9.50
N GLY A 220 31.17 18.90 -9.21
CA GLY A 220 32.54 19.10 -9.68
C GLY A 220 33.54 18.09 -9.10
N GLU A 221 33.38 17.75 -7.83
CA GLU A 221 34.20 16.73 -7.15
C GLU A 221 33.83 15.32 -7.62
N ALA A 222 32.53 15.04 -7.78
CA ALA A 222 32.02 13.75 -8.24
C ALA A 222 32.50 13.39 -9.65
N LEU A 223 32.47 14.36 -10.58
CA LEU A 223 32.94 14.13 -11.95
C LEU A 223 34.47 13.96 -12.04
N THR A 224 35.21 14.62 -11.14
CA THR A 224 36.68 14.50 -11.08
C THR A 224 37.07 13.14 -10.50
N GLU A 225 36.43 12.74 -9.40
CA GLU A 225 36.62 11.42 -8.76
C GLU A 225 36.25 10.27 -9.71
N LEU A 226 35.16 10.40 -10.46
CA LEU A 226 34.70 9.38 -11.40
C LEU A 226 35.64 9.24 -12.61
N ASN A 227 36.19 10.34 -13.12
CA ASN A 227 37.18 10.31 -14.22
C ASN A 227 38.53 9.72 -13.78
N GLU A 228 38.90 9.86 -12.50
CA GLU A 228 40.13 9.29 -11.94
C GLU A 228 40.00 7.80 -11.61
N LYS A 229 38.86 7.36 -11.05
CA LYS A 229 38.65 5.97 -10.60
C LYS A 229 38.21 5.01 -11.71
N ASP A 230 37.42 5.47 -12.68
CA ASP A 230 36.93 4.63 -13.78
C ASP A 230 36.87 5.44 -15.08
N PRO A 231 37.98 5.65 -15.81
CA PRO A 231 38.02 6.52 -17.00
C PRO A 231 36.98 6.15 -18.08
N ASP A 232 36.60 4.88 -18.13
CA ASP A 232 35.66 4.30 -19.08
C ASP A 232 34.24 4.14 -18.52
N TRP A 233 33.91 4.72 -17.36
CA TRP A 233 32.56 4.63 -16.75
C TRP A 233 31.43 5.00 -17.71
N ARG A 234 31.72 5.91 -18.65
CA ARG A 234 30.81 6.36 -19.71
C ARG A 234 30.41 5.25 -20.69
N SER A 235 31.17 4.16 -20.76
CA SER A 235 30.91 2.98 -21.62
C SER A 235 29.81 2.07 -21.07
N ARG A 236 29.47 2.21 -19.78
CA ARG A 236 28.45 1.41 -19.09
C ARG A 236 27.02 1.89 -19.33
N PHE A 237 26.84 3.03 -19.99
CA PHE A 237 25.54 3.58 -20.30
C PHE A 237 24.98 3.02 -21.63
N PRO A 238 23.72 2.58 -21.67
CA PRO A 238 23.02 2.21 -22.92
C PRO A 238 22.59 3.44 -23.73
N LEU A 239 23.43 4.50 -23.70
CA LEU A 239 23.23 5.78 -24.35
C LEU A 239 24.47 6.15 -25.16
N PRO A 240 24.36 6.43 -26.47
CA PRO A 240 25.46 6.96 -27.26
C PRO A 240 25.70 8.44 -26.92
N LEU A 241 26.65 8.73 -26.01
CA LEU A 241 26.97 10.08 -25.48
C LEU A 241 27.78 10.99 -26.44
N TYR A 242 27.47 10.95 -27.74
CA TYR A 242 28.15 11.82 -28.73
C TYR A 242 27.63 13.24 -28.75
N ASP A 243 26.40 13.46 -28.28
CA ASP A 243 25.66 14.72 -28.38
C ASP A 243 25.67 15.49 -27.04
N ASP A 244 25.84 16.81 -27.10
CA ASP A 244 25.91 17.67 -25.90
C ASP A 244 24.62 17.61 -25.06
N THR A 245 23.48 17.35 -25.70
CA THR A 245 22.16 17.18 -25.08
C THR A 245 22.08 15.99 -24.13
N ALA A 246 22.70 14.85 -24.49
CA ALA A 246 22.72 13.66 -23.65
C ALA A 246 23.67 13.84 -22.45
N ARG A 247 24.74 14.62 -22.62
CA ARG A 247 25.65 15.00 -21.53
C ARG A 247 24.97 15.93 -20.53
N ASP A 248 24.22 16.91 -21.01
CA ASP A 248 23.45 17.84 -20.16
C ASP A 248 22.38 17.12 -19.33
N LEU A 249 21.66 16.16 -19.92
CA LEU A 249 20.68 15.34 -19.21
C LEU A 249 21.34 14.56 -18.07
N LEU A 250 22.47 13.90 -18.35
CA LEU A 250 23.19 13.09 -17.37
C LEU A 250 23.79 13.96 -16.26
N ASN A 251 24.31 15.15 -16.59
CA ASN A 251 24.79 16.13 -15.62
C ASN A 251 23.66 16.62 -14.70
N ARG A 252 22.47 16.95 -15.23
CA ARG A 252 21.30 17.37 -14.41
C ARG A 252 20.75 16.24 -13.55
N LEU A 253 20.70 15.01 -14.06
CA LEU A 253 20.27 13.83 -13.29
C LEU A 253 21.22 13.57 -12.10
N LEU A 254 22.53 13.79 -12.28
CA LEU A 254 23.53 13.72 -11.21
C LEU A 254 23.44 14.93 -10.23
N GLU A 255 23.12 16.13 -10.72
CA GLU A 255 22.85 17.32 -9.88
C GLU A 255 21.63 17.11 -8.97
N ASP A 256 20.52 16.59 -9.50
CA ASP A 256 19.31 16.31 -8.72
C ASP A 256 19.54 15.15 -7.73
N ALA A 257 20.40 14.18 -8.08
CA ALA A 257 20.78 13.07 -7.23
C ALA A 257 21.66 13.44 -6.04
N THR A 258 22.43 14.52 -6.17
CA THR A 258 23.30 15.09 -5.14
C THR A 258 22.59 16.17 -4.32
N SER A 259 21.54 16.78 -4.87
CA SER A 259 20.79 17.88 -4.22
C SER A 259 19.49 17.45 -3.52
N SER A 260 19.01 16.20 -3.67
CA SER A 260 17.76 15.78 -3.03
C SER A 260 17.94 15.66 -1.52
N PRO A 261 17.21 16.45 -0.70
CA PRO A 261 17.22 16.28 0.74
C PRO A 261 16.62 14.92 1.09
N GLN A 262 17.32 14.14 1.91
CA GLN A 262 16.72 13.03 2.65
C GLN A 262 15.54 13.58 3.46
N ALA A 263 14.41 12.88 3.45
CA ALA A 263 13.24 13.26 4.23
C ALA A 263 13.63 13.39 5.71
N SER A 264 13.49 14.60 6.25
CA SER A 264 13.72 14.86 7.66
C SER A 264 12.58 14.28 8.51
N THR A 265 12.95 13.90 9.73
CA THR A 265 12.15 13.28 10.77
C THR A 265 10.77 13.94 10.97
N GLY A 266 9.70 13.12 10.92
CA GLY A 266 8.36 13.51 11.39
C GLY A 266 7.19 12.94 10.57
N SER A 267 7.32 12.85 9.24
CA SER A 267 6.34 12.16 8.38
C SER A 267 6.99 11.80 7.04
N PRO A 268 6.81 10.57 6.52
CA PRO A 268 7.43 10.15 5.27
C PRO A 268 6.67 10.65 4.04
N ILE A 269 5.47 11.23 4.22
CA ILE A 269 4.62 11.75 3.16
C ILE A 269 4.80 13.26 3.08
N SER A 270 5.09 13.78 1.88
CA SER A 270 5.15 15.23 1.64
C SER A 270 4.19 15.64 0.54
N ALA A 271 3.67 16.86 0.62
CA ALA A 271 2.83 17.44 -0.41
C ALA A 271 3.65 18.40 -1.27
N SER A 272 3.42 18.35 -2.58
CA SER A 272 3.96 19.30 -3.54
C SER A 272 2.81 19.98 -4.28
N ARG A 273 2.73 21.30 -4.19
CA ARG A 273 1.75 22.07 -4.95
C ARG A 273 2.33 22.45 -6.30
N CYS A 274 1.52 22.35 -7.34
CA CYS A 274 1.86 22.85 -8.65
C CYS A 274 0.66 23.46 -9.36
N ILE A 275 0.92 24.38 -10.28
CA ILE A 275 -0.07 24.76 -11.29
C ILE A 275 0.19 23.95 -12.56
N ILE A 276 -0.88 23.50 -13.19
CA ILE A 276 -0.84 22.84 -14.50
C ILE A 276 -1.72 23.58 -15.49
N ARG A 277 -1.45 23.39 -16.78
CA ARG A 277 -2.25 23.98 -17.85
C ARG A 277 -3.13 22.90 -18.48
N GLY A 278 -4.44 22.97 -18.25
CA GLY A 278 -5.39 21.98 -18.76
C GLY A 278 -5.60 22.10 -20.28
N TYR A 279 -6.30 21.12 -20.87
CA TYR A 279 -6.63 21.09 -22.32
C TYR A 279 -7.37 22.35 -22.81
N GLY A 280 -8.04 23.09 -21.91
CA GLY A 280 -8.71 24.37 -22.18
C GLY A 280 -7.85 25.63 -22.03
N GLN A 281 -6.52 25.50 -21.89
CA GLN A 281 -5.56 26.59 -21.61
C GLN A 281 -5.73 27.36 -20.28
N GLN A 282 -6.67 26.97 -19.42
CA GLN A 282 -6.80 27.51 -18.06
C GLN A 282 -5.79 26.87 -17.11
N TRP A 283 -5.33 27.64 -16.13
CA TRP A 283 -4.44 27.16 -15.07
C TRP A 283 -5.26 26.45 -14.01
N GLU A 284 -4.79 25.31 -13.52
CA GLU A 284 -5.40 24.58 -12.40
C GLU A 284 -4.36 24.39 -11.30
N LEU A 285 -4.74 24.62 -10.03
CA LEU A 285 -3.90 24.34 -8.88
C LEU A 285 -4.10 22.89 -8.43
N GLN A 286 -3.00 22.16 -8.26
CA GLN A 286 -2.98 20.80 -7.73
C GLN A 286 -2.02 20.69 -6.53
N ALA A 287 -2.38 19.86 -5.56
CA ALA A 287 -1.50 19.39 -4.51
C ALA A 287 -1.32 17.87 -4.66
N ARG A 288 -0.11 17.44 -5.02
CA ARG A 288 0.26 16.04 -5.23
C ARG A 288 1.01 15.52 -4.02
N LEU A 289 0.56 14.39 -3.50
CA LEU A 289 1.21 13.73 -2.37
C LEU A 289 2.29 12.77 -2.86
N ASP A 290 3.50 12.96 -2.33
CA ASP A 290 4.63 12.08 -2.52
C ASP A 290 4.63 11.05 -1.39
N MET A 291 4.34 9.80 -1.75
CA MET A 291 4.22 8.68 -0.83
C MET A 291 5.30 7.64 -1.13
N PRO A 292 6.34 7.55 -0.29
CA PRO A 292 7.37 6.56 -0.48
C PRO A 292 6.80 5.15 -0.25
N PRO A 293 7.30 4.13 -0.95
CA PRO A 293 6.86 2.74 -0.76
C PRO A 293 7.19 2.23 0.65
N ARG A 294 8.21 2.80 1.30
CA ARG A 294 8.60 2.54 2.69
C ARG A 294 8.32 3.80 3.52
N MET A 295 7.47 3.67 4.53
CA MET A 295 7.09 4.78 5.41
C MET A 295 7.68 4.62 6.80
N ALA A 296 8.66 5.46 7.15
CA ALA A 296 8.98 5.71 8.55
C ALA A 296 7.99 6.77 9.06
N THR A 297 6.91 6.32 9.68
CA THR A 297 5.81 7.18 10.14
C THR A 297 6.23 8.19 11.22
N GLY A 298 7.42 8.02 11.82
CA GLY A 298 7.91 8.92 12.87
C GLY A 298 7.11 8.83 14.17
N LEU A 299 6.21 7.84 14.29
CA LEU A 299 5.53 7.49 15.52
C LEU A 299 6.61 7.06 16.53
N GLY A 300 6.42 7.43 17.81
CA GLY A 300 7.40 7.24 18.88
C GLY A 300 7.69 5.79 19.23
N GLU A 301 7.73 5.45 20.51
CA GLU A 301 8.01 4.06 20.95
C GLU A 301 6.86 3.11 20.61
N ASP A 302 5.63 3.61 20.53
CA ASP A 302 4.46 2.81 20.19
C ASP A 302 4.27 2.71 18.68
N LYS A 303 4.53 1.51 18.13
CA LYS A 303 4.53 1.22 16.69
C LYS A 303 3.59 0.05 16.41
N PRO A 304 2.27 0.30 16.34
CA PRO A 304 1.27 -0.75 16.12
C PRO A 304 1.47 -1.41 14.76
N ARG A 305 1.17 -2.70 14.66
CA ARG A 305 1.38 -3.51 13.46
C ARG A 305 0.52 -3.07 12.27
N LEU A 306 -0.69 -2.62 12.54
CA LEU A 306 -1.62 -2.08 11.56
C LEU A 306 -1.97 -0.65 11.95
N LEU A 307 -1.94 0.24 10.96
CA LEU A 307 -2.35 1.63 11.11
C LEU A 307 -3.37 1.98 10.04
N SER A 308 -4.48 2.58 10.45
CA SER A 308 -5.33 3.31 9.53
C SER A 308 -4.80 4.74 9.42
N MET A 309 -4.44 5.14 8.20
CA MET A 309 -4.00 6.48 7.86
C MET A 309 -5.11 7.23 7.13
N ARG A 310 -5.46 8.42 7.60
CA ARG A 310 -6.39 9.33 6.95
C ARG A 310 -5.70 10.62 6.56
N ILE A 311 -5.76 11.00 5.30
CA ILE A 311 -5.24 12.26 4.78
C ILE A 311 -6.40 13.19 4.45
N MET A 312 -6.37 14.43 4.93
CA MET A 312 -7.49 15.37 4.85
C MET A 312 -7.03 16.69 4.25
N SER A 313 -7.82 17.26 3.35
CA SER A 313 -7.66 18.61 2.83
C SER A 313 -9.03 19.25 2.60
N GLY A 314 -9.41 20.19 3.48
CA GLY A 314 -10.78 20.71 3.52
C GLY A 314 -11.80 19.60 3.79
N GLU A 315 -12.83 19.49 2.94
CA GLU A 315 -13.87 18.47 3.06
C GLU A 315 -13.47 17.11 2.46
N LYS A 316 -12.42 17.07 1.62
CA LYS A 316 -11.95 15.82 1.02
C LYS A 316 -11.03 15.09 1.98
N SER A 317 -11.26 13.78 2.12
CA SER A 317 -10.36 12.91 2.85
C SER A 317 -10.16 11.58 2.14
N PHE A 318 -8.97 11.03 2.31
CA PHE A 318 -8.56 9.72 1.83
C PHE A 318 -8.18 8.84 3.01
N GLU A 319 -8.52 7.56 2.97
CA GLU A 319 -8.12 6.57 3.97
C GLU A 319 -7.33 5.43 3.33
N ALA A 320 -6.27 4.99 4.00
CA ALA A 320 -5.48 3.83 3.63
C ALA A 320 -5.07 3.04 4.87
N VAL A 321 -4.81 1.75 4.66
CA VAL A 321 -4.28 0.86 5.68
C VAL A 321 -2.78 0.65 5.44
N LEU A 322 -2.01 0.83 6.50
CA LEU A 322 -0.58 0.66 6.55
C LEU A 322 -0.24 -0.56 7.40
N LYS A 323 0.63 -1.43 6.88
CA LYS A 323 1.12 -2.62 7.59
C LYS A 323 2.60 -2.45 7.92
N LYS A 324 2.97 -2.70 9.17
CA LYS A 324 4.36 -2.71 9.64
C LYS A 324 5.11 -3.90 9.04
N HIS A 325 6.37 -3.69 8.67
CA HIS A 325 7.26 -4.79 8.28
C HIS A 325 7.60 -5.68 9.48
N ALA A 326 7.74 -6.99 9.27
CA ALA A 326 8.07 -7.92 10.35
C ALA A 326 9.42 -7.62 11.02
N GLU A 327 10.43 -7.20 10.25
CA GLU A 327 11.81 -7.02 10.73
C GLU A 327 12.26 -5.55 10.91
N SER A 328 11.42 -4.57 10.55
CA SER A 328 11.83 -3.16 10.55
C SER A 328 10.72 -2.20 10.95
N ASP A 329 11.08 -1.03 11.47
CA ASP A 329 10.14 0.01 11.92
C ASP A 329 9.52 0.84 10.78
N PHE A 330 9.35 0.23 9.61
CA PHE A 330 8.74 0.86 8.44
C PHE A 330 7.37 0.25 8.15
N TYR A 331 6.51 1.07 7.56
CA TYR A 331 5.18 0.71 7.12
C TYR A 331 5.10 0.66 5.60
N PHE A 332 4.22 -0.20 5.09
CA PHE A 332 3.88 -0.33 3.68
C PHE A 332 2.39 -0.12 3.47
N PHE A 333 2.03 0.45 2.33
CA PHE A 333 0.64 0.49 1.88
C PHE A 333 0.20 -0.90 1.44
N GLN A 334 -0.98 -1.34 1.89
CA GLN A 334 -1.61 -2.52 1.29
C GLN A 334 -1.99 -2.26 -0.18
N GLN A 335 -2.41 -1.04 -0.51
CA GLN A 335 -2.67 -0.58 -1.88
C GLN A 335 -2.11 0.84 -2.07
N LYS A 336 -1.10 1.00 -2.94
CA LYS A 336 -0.55 2.32 -3.27
C LYS A 336 -1.52 3.04 -4.21
N GLN A 337 -2.04 4.18 -3.79
CA GLN A 337 -2.87 5.06 -4.61
C GLN A 337 -2.17 6.40 -4.82
N SER A 338 -2.28 6.95 -6.03
CA SER A 338 -1.84 8.31 -6.32
C SER A 338 -2.90 9.29 -5.84
N ILE A 339 -2.54 10.22 -4.95
CA ILE A 339 -3.49 11.19 -4.39
C ILE A 339 -3.15 12.59 -4.89
N VAL A 340 -4.16 13.22 -5.48
CA VAL A 340 -4.10 14.60 -5.96
C VAL A 340 -5.33 15.33 -5.44
N PHE A 341 -5.10 16.43 -4.72
CA PHE A 341 -6.14 17.43 -4.45
C PHE A 341 -6.07 18.51 -5.54
N SER A 342 -7.22 18.98 -6.02
CA SER A 342 -7.32 20.02 -7.04
C SER A 342 -8.13 21.20 -6.51
N GLY A 343 -7.98 22.38 -7.12
CA GLY A 343 -8.85 23.54 -6.87
C GLY A 343 -8.79 24.04 -5.42
N LEU A 344 -9.96 24.24 -4.80
CA LEU A 344 -10.07 24.76 -3.44
C LEU A 344 -9.42 23.84 -2.40
N GLU A 345 -9.51 22.52 -2.57
CA GLU A 345 -8.88 21.57 -1.65
C GLU A 345 -7.36 21.58 -1.78
N ALA A 346 -6.80 21.95 -2.93
CA ALA A 346 -5.36 22.16 -3.07
C ALA A 346 -4.88 23.40 -2.31
N MET A 347 -5.76 24.36 -1.98
CA MET A 347 -5.41 25.56 -1.22
C MET A 347 -5.39 25.33 0.30
N GLN A 348 -6.16 24.35 0.79
CA GLN A 348 -6.32 24.06 2.22
C GLN A 348 -5.06 23.42 2.82
N GLU A 349 -4.97 23.45 4.15
CA GLU A 349 -3.95 22.68 4.86
C GLU A 349 -4.20 21.17 4.69
N ILE A 350 -3.13 20.42 4.42
CA ILE A 350 -3.17 18.96 4.32
C ILE A 350 -2.70 18.34 5.64
N LEU A 351 -3.60 17.58 6.28
CA LEU A 351 -3.35 16.90 7.55
C LEU A 351 -3.32 15.39 7.35
N ILE A 352 -2.49 14.70 8.12
CA ILE A 352 -2.36 13.24 8.14
C ILE A 352 -2.70 12.77 9.55
N ARG A 353 -3.65 11.84 9.68
CA ARG A 353 -4.05 11.23 10.94
C ARG A 353 -3.75 9.74 10.90
N TYR A 354 -2.98 9.25 11.86
CA TYR A 354 -2.75 7.82 12.09
C TYR A 354 -3.64 7.35 13.24
N THR A 355 -4.24 6.17 13.08
CA THR A 355 -5.06 5.51 14.09
C THR A 355 -4.75 4.01 14.15
N ALA A 356 -4.90 3.39 15.32
CA ALA A 356 -4.70 1.94 15.50
C ALA A 356 -5.85 1.30 16.30
N PRO A 357 -6.00 -0.04 16.26
CA PRO A 357 -7.06 -0.75 16.97
C PRO A 357 -7.06 -0.52 18.49
N SER A 358 -5.89 -0.27 19.10
CA SER A 358 -5.70 0.06 20.52
C SER A 358 -6.39 1.37 20.94
N GLY A 359 -6.82 2.18 19.97
CA GLY A 359 -7.26 3.54 20.20
C GLY A 359 -6.17 4.60 20.03
N PHE A 360 -4.95 4.20 19.65
CA PHE A 360 -3.89 5.12 19.23
C PHE A 360 -4.42 6.13 18.21
N CYS A 361 -4.09 7.40 18.40
CA CYS A 361 -4.44 8.46 17.48
C CYS A 361 -3.38 9.55 17.49
N GLN A 362 -2.77 9.82 16.34
CA GLN A 362 -1.84 10.92 16.17
C GLN A 362 -2.13 11.71 14.89
N MET A 363 -2.10 13.03 14.99
CA MET A 363 -2.28 13.95 13.86
C MET A 363 -0.98 14.68 13.56
N HIS A 364 -0.68 14.82 12.27
CA HIS A 364 0.51 15.48 11.75
C HIS A 364 0.13 16.43 10.62
N ALA A 365 0.82 17.56 10.52
CA ALA A 365 0.78 18.39 9.31
C ALA A 365 1.62 17.73 8.22
N CYS A 366 1.11 17.68 6.98
CA CYS A 366 1.89 17.18 5.86
C CYS A 366 2.95 18.23 5.46
N PRO A 367 4.26 17.90 5.45
CA PRO A 367 5.30 18.78 4.93
C PRO A 367 4.96 19.30 3.52
N GLY A 368 5.03 20.62 3.30
CA GLY A 368 4.63 21.24 2.04
C GLY A 368 3.11 21.36 1.82
N GLY A 369 2.31 20.90 2.79
CA GLY A 369 0.84 20.88 2.79
C GLY A 369 0.18 22.11 3.42
N MET A 370 0.93 23.13 3.84
CA MET A 370 0.40 24.32 4.54
C MET A 370 -0.64 25.12 3.74
N GLU A 371 -1.64 25.71 4.39
CA GLU A 371 -2.67 26.52 3.73
C GLU A 371 -2.07 27.71 2.93
N LEU A 372 -2.61 27.95 1.73
CA LEU A 372 -2.23 29.09 0.89
C LEU A 372 -3.02 30.36 1.26
N ASP A 373 -2.33 31.46 1.56
CA ASP A 373 -2.95 32.74 1.92
C ASP A 373 -3.71 33.33 0.71
N PRO A 374 -4.98 33.73 0.87
CA PRO A 374 -5.83 34.18 -0.23
C PRO A 374 -5.46 35.56 -0.81
N GLU A 375 -4.66 36.38 -0.12
CA GLU A 375 -4.27 37.71 -0.61
C GLU A 375 -2.82 37.78 -1.10
N LEU A 376 -1.90 37.01 -0.51
CA LEU A 376 -0.48 37.05 -0.85
C LEU A 376 -0.20 36.54 -2.27
N PRO A 377 0.86 37.02 -2.94
CA PRO A 377 1.37 36.41 -4.16
C PRO A 377 1.80 34.97 -3.95
N TRP A 378 1.45 34.06 -4.86
CA TRP A 378 1.95 32.67 -4.85
C TRP A 378 2.96 32.50 -5.96
N ILE A 379 4.20 32.14 -5.60
CA ILE A 379 5.31 32.04 -6.55
C ILE A 379 5.55 30.59 -6.90
N PHE A 380 5.58 30.30 -8.20
CA PHE A 380 5.81 29.00 -8.81
C PHE A 380 7.03 29.03 -9.73
N GLU A 381 7.71 27.91 -9.84
CA GLU A 381 8.90 27.70 -10.64
C GLU A 381 8.80 26.37 -11.41
N GLY A 382 9.14 26.37 -12.69
CA GLY A 382 9.12 25.16 -13.53
C GLY A 382 8.99 25.49 -15.02
N GLU A 383 9.08 24.46 -15.86
CA GLU A 383 8.96 24.59 -17.32
C GLU A 383 7.94 23.61 -17.92
N GLN A 384 7.16 24.11 -18.88
CA GLN A 384 6.21 23.44 -19.80
C GLN A 384 5.03 22.67 -19.18
N TYR A 385 5.21 21.82 -18.17
CA TYR A 385 4.15 20.91 -17.68
C TYR A 385 4.07 20.69 -16.16
N ASP A 386 5.02 21.17 -15.36
CA ASP A 386 5.00 21.06 -13.89
C ASP A 386 5.58 22.32 -13.24
N TYR A 387 4.72 23.26 -12.83
CA TYR A 387 5.13 24.53 -12.22
C TYR A 387 4.95 24.45 -10.71
N ARG A 388 6.02 24.18 -9.99
CA ARG A 388 5.98 23.88 -8.56
C ARG A 388 5.93 25.14 -7.72
N PHE A 389 5.07 25.12 -6.72
CA PHE A 389 4.97 26.15 -5.71
C PHE A 389 6.28 26.23 -4.92
N ARG A 390 6.73 27.45 -4.66
CA ARG A 390 7.95 27.73 -3.87
C ARG A 390 7.64 28.45 -2.58
N GLN A 391 6.93 29.56 -2.67
CA GLN A 391 6.70 30.44 -1.53
C GLN A 391 5.53 31.40 -1.78
N GLN A 392 5.12 32.08 -0.70
CA GLN A 392 4.14 33.16 -0.73
C GLN A 392 4.81 34.50 -0.42
N GLY A 393 4.32 35.58 -1.04
CA GLY A 393 4.88 36.93 -0.86
C GLY A 393 5.97 37.26 -1.88
N GLY A 394 7.19 37.43 -1.39
CA GLY A 394 8.38 37.72 -2.18
C GLY A 394 9.51 36.74 -1.88
N GLY A 395 10.66 36.95 -2.50
CA GLY A 395 11.86 36.14 -2.28
C GLY A 395 12.55 35.73 -3.57
N SER A 396 13.43 34.75 -3.46
CA SER A 396 14.31 34.31 -4.55
C SER A 396 13.83 32.99 -5.17
N VAL A 397 13.93 32.89 -6.50
CA VAL A 397 13.74 31.65 -7.28
C VAL A 397 15.01 31.34 -8.07
N ARG A 398 15.29 30.05 -8.32
CA ARG A 398 16.52 29.60 -8.99
C ARG A 398 16.46 29.81 -10.50
N GLY A 399 15.28 29.63 -11.08
CA GLY A 399 15.01 29.72 -12.50
C GLY A 399 15.07 31.15 -13.02
N ALA A 400 15.42 31.28 -14.29
CA ALA A 400 15.34 32.54 -15.03
C ALA A 400 13.89 33.00 -15.26
N VAL A 401 12.92 32.08 -15.13
CA VAL A 401 11.49 32.33 -15.27
C VAL A 401 10.76 31.85 -14.02
N CYS A 402 9.83 32.66 -13.53
CA CYS A 402 8.87 32.23 -12.51
C CYS A 402 7.45 32.69 -12.86
N TYR A 403 6.49 32.07 -12.21
CA TYR A 403 5.07 32.35 -12.38
C TYR A 403 4.51 32.81 -11.04
N VAL A 404 3.71 33.86 -11.04
CA VAL A 404 3.15 34.44 -9.83
C VAL A 404 1.64 34.48 -9.96
N ALA A 405 0.91 33.75 -9.11
CA ALA A 405 -0.54 33.84 -9.05
C ALA A 405 -0.95 34.96 -8.08
N LEU A 406 -1.71 35.93 -8.59
CA LEU A 406 -2.08 37.15 -7.88
C LEU A 406 -3.60 37.32 -7.81
N SER A 407 -4.09 37.73 -6.64
CA SER A 407 -5.48 38.16 -6.46
C SER A 407 -5.74 39.53 -7.11
N PRO A 408 -7.00 39.98 -7.24
CA PRO A 408 -7.28 41.27 -7.87
C PRO A 408 -6.65 42.44 -7.09
N GLY A 409 -6.13 43.44 -7.81
CA GLY A 409 -5.60 44.69 -7.25
C GLY A 409 -4.09 44.71 -6.96
N TRP A 410 -3.32 43.74 -7.45
CA TRP A 410 -1.85 43.77 -7.43
C TRP A 410 -1.28 44.52 -8.63
N GLU A 411 -0.31 45.40 -8.40
CA GLU A 411 0.57 46.00 -9.39
C GLU A 411 1.86 45.17 -9.51
N VAL A 412 2.28 44.89 -10.75
CA VAL A 412 3.37 43.95 -11.03
C VAL A 412 4.34 44.55 -12.04
N GLU A 413 5.63 44.55 -11.70
CA GLU A 413 6.70 44.95 -12.62
C GLU A 413 7.27 43.73 -13.35
N ASN A 414 7.64 43.89 -14.64
CA ASN A 414 8.34 42.86 -15.44
C ASN A 414 7.62 41.50 -15.57
N ALA A 415 6.28 41.50 -15.64
CA ALA A 415 5.47 40.30 -15.81
C ALA A 415 4.45 40.38 -16.95
N GLU A 416 4.11 39.24 -17.52
CA GLU A 416 3.10 39.05 -18.56
C GLU A 416 1.92 38.23 -18.00
N ASP A 417 0.68 38.69 -18.16
CA ASP A 417 -0.51 37.92 -17.74
C ASP A 417 -0.70 36.70 -18.67
N THR A 418 -0.75 35.51 -18.07
CA THR A 418 -0.89 34.23 -18.78
C THR A 418 -2.28 33.61 -18.65
N GLY A 419 -3.19 34.26 -17.92
CA GLY A 419 -4.58 33.84 -17.78
C GLY A 419 -5.02 33.51 -16.35
N PRO A 420 -6.32 33.20 -16.17
CA PRO A 420 -6.92 32.93 -14.87
C PRO A 420 -6.50 31.56 -14.30
N LEU A 421 -6.45 31.48 -12.98
CA LEU A 421 -6.33 30.24 -12.21
C LEU A 421 -7.73 29.76 -11.81
N GLN A 422 -8.11 28.60 -12.34
CA GLN A 422 -9.41 27.94 -12.16
C GLN A 422 -9.75 27.77 -10.67
N ASP A 423 -11.04 27.90 -10.35
CA ASP A 423 -11.62 27.81 -9.00
C ASP A 423 -11.05 28.83 -7.99
N THR A 424 -10.36 29.86 -8.49
CA THR A 424 -9.86 31.00 -7.71
C THR A 424 -10.21 32.32 -8.40
N ASN A 425 -10.06 33.44 -7.69
CA ASN A 425 -10.18 34.79 -8.27
C ASN A 425 -8.83 35.35 -8.77
N ARG A 426 -7.84 34.49 -9.02
CA ARG A 426 -6.46 34.88 -9.30
C ARG A 426 -6.10 34.77 -10.78
N HIS A 427 -5.12 35.57 -11.18
CA HIS A 427 -4.45 35.49 -12.49
C HIS A 427 -3.00 35.08 -12.32
N VAL A 428 -2.47 34.29 -13.26
CA VAL A 428 -1.09 33.82 -13.26
C VAL A 428 -0.25 34.72 -14.16
N TYR A 429 0.80 35.32 -13.63
CA TYR A 429 1.71 36.21 -14.34
C TYR A 429 3.09 35.56 -14.51
N ARG A 430 3.66 35.62 -15.71
CA ARG A 430 5.00 35.11 -16.02
C ARG A 430 6.04 36.22 -15.90
N MET A 431 7.02 36.04 -15.01
CA MET A 431 8.14 36.96 -14.79
C MET A 431 9.45 36.38 -15.33
N THR A 432 10.18 37.18 -16.12
CA THR A 432 11.50 36.81 -16.69
C THR A 432 12.65 37.63 -16.12
N LYS A 433 12.33 38.69 -15.38
CA LYS A 433 13.28 39.56 -14.68
C LYS A 433 12.78 39.78 -13.26
N SER A 434 13.70 40.12 -12.36
CA SER A 434 13.34 40.50 -11.00
C SER A 434 12.45 41.75 -11.01
N GLY A 435 11.49 41.84 -10.08
CA GLY A 435 10.50 42.92 -10.06
C GLY A 435 9.75 43.04 -8.75
N HIS A 436 9.11 44.19 -8.55
CA HIS A 436 8.25 44.44 -7.39
C HIS A 436 6.80 44.04 -7.63
N LEU A 437 6.17 43.54 -6.57
CA LEU A 437 4.73 43.30 -6.46
C LEU A 437 4.18 44.25 -5.40
N ARG A 438 3.16 45.05 -5.71
CA ARG A 438 2.56 46.02 -4.77
C ARG A 438 1.04 45.92 -4.71
N LYS A 439 0.47 46.00 -3.50
CA LYS A 439 -0.98 46.11 -3.26
C LYS A 439 -1.23 46.84 -1.93
N GLY A 440 -1.59 48.12 -2.02
CA GLY A 440 -1.70 48.99 -0.85
C GLY A 440 -0.38 49.11 -0.09
N GLU A 441 -0.37 48.78 1.21
CA GLU A 441 0.83 48.75 2.07
C GLU A 441 1.69 47.49 1.88
N LEU A 442 1.23 46.50 1.09
CA LEU A 442 1.98 45.28 0.84
C LEU A 442 2.93 45.49 -0.34
N ALA A 443 4.23 45.31 -0.10
CA ALA A 443 5.26 45.38 -1.13
C ALA A 443 6.21 44.18 -0.99
N PHE A 444 6.35 43.42 -2.08
CA PHE A 444 7.24 42.28 -2.18
C PHE A 444 8.21 42.46 -3.36
N PHE A 445 9.35 41.79 -3.29
CA PHE A 445 10.32 41.75 -4.37
C PHE A 445 10.62 40.31 -4.74
N VAL A 446 10.53 39.99 -6.03
CA VAL A 446 10.82 38.66 -6.56
C VAL A 446 12.16 38.70 -7.30
N ARG A 447 13.10 37.86 -6.90
CA ARG A 447 14.43 37.72 -7.52
C ARG A 447 14.50 36.46 -8.36
N THR A 448 14.67 36.60 -9.67
CA THR A 448 14.94 35.47 -10.58
C THR A 448 16.44 35.15 -10.65
N SER A 449 16.79 33.92 -11.03
CA SER A 449 18.18 33.46 -11.21
C SER A 449 19.06 33.51 -9.93
N SER A 450 18.51 33.14 -8.77
CA SER A 450 19.24 33.15 -7.49
C SER A 450 19.63 31.74 -7.01
N LEU A 451 20.86 31.55 -6.54
CA LEU A 451 21.36 30.24 -6.10
C LEU A 451 20.75 29.76 -4.76
N ASN A 452 20.26 30.69 -3.93
CA ASN A 452 19.73 30.39 -2.60
C ASN A 452 18.21 30.57 -2.58
N GLY A 453 17.47 29.45 -2.57
CA GLY A 453 16.04 29.42 -2.27
C GLY A 453 15.84 29.01 -0.81
N GLU A 454 15.13 29.81 -0.03
CA GLU A 454 14.78 29.53 1.37
C GLU A 454 13.28 29.26 1.45
N GLU A 455 12.89 28.07 1.89
CA GLU A 455 11.49 27.74 2.19
C GLU A 455 11.26 27.92 3.69
N CYS A 456 10.37 28.85 4.06
CA CYS A 456 9.96 29.08 5.44
C CYS A 456 8.68 28.29 5.74
N ASP A 457 8.56 27.78 6.96
CA ASP A 457 7.33 27.18 7.51
C ASP A 457 7.14 27.52 9.00
N TRP A 458 6.01 27.19 9.60
CA TRP A 458 5.79 27.23 11.05
C TRP A 458 6.26 25.92 11.72
N SER A 459 6.90 26.03 12.88
CA SER A 459 7.33 24.88 13.68
C SER A 459 6.14 24.08 14.16
N LEU A 460 6.30 22.76 14.25
CA LEU A 460 5.28 21.86 14.80
C LEU A 460 5.42 21.68 16.32
N ASP A 461 6.56 22.08 16.90
CA ASP A 461 6.92 21.75 18.29
C ASP A 461 5.97 22.34 19.33
N ASN A 462 5.45 23.55 19.06
CA ASN A 462 4.50 24.23 19.94
C ASN A 462 3.11 24.37 19.33
N ARG A 463 2.79 23.58 18.30
CA ARG A 463 1.46 23.52 17.72
C ARG A 463 0.51 22.83 18.71
N PHE A 464 -0.71 23.34 18.79
CA PHE A 464 -1.74 22.84 19.68
C PHE A 464 -2.60 21.80 18.95
N TRP A 465 -2.71 20.59 19.52
CA TRP A 465 -3.37 19.44 18.90
C TRP A 465 -4.46 18.79 19.76
N ASP A 466 -4.70 19.29 20.98
CA ASP A 466 -5.58 18.59 21.93
C ASP A 466 -7.02 18.45 21.41
N VAL A 467 -7.49 19.38 20.56
CA VAL A 467 -8.81 19.33 19.92
C VAL A 467 -8.73 19.67 18.42
N GLU A 468 -9.73 19.24 17.67
CA GLU A 468 -9.83 19.52 16.24
C GLU A 468 -10.18 21.01 16.00
N MET A 469 -9.29 21.70 15.28
CA MET A 469 -9.44 23.12 14.95
C MET A 469 -10.22 23.26 13.65
N LEU A 470 -11.44 23.80 13.72
CA LEU A 470 -12.28 24.04 12.54
C LEU A 470 -11.92 25.40 11.91
N GLN A 471 -11.89 26.47 12.71
CA GLN A 471 -11.51 27.82 12.25
C GLN A 471 -10.91 28.67 13.39
N PRO A 472 -9.69 29.23 13.24
CA PRO A 472 -8.72 28.96 12.18
C PRO A 472 -8.13 27.53 12.28
N SER A 473 -7.55 27.03 11.19
CA SER A 473 -6.89 25.71 11.09
C SER A 473 -5.65 25.57 11.99
N LEU A 474 -4.98 26.68 12.27
CA LEU A 474 -3.76 26.74 13.07
C LEU A 474 -4.01 27.21 14.50
N ALA A 475 -3.45 26.50 15.48
CA ALA A 475 -3.42 26.89 16.88
C ALA A 475 -2.04 26.60 17.50
N PHE A 476 -1.56 27.49 18.37
CA PHE A 476 -0.23 27.38 18.99
C PHE A 476 -0.27 27.65 20.50
N ARG A 477 0.54 26.89 21.25
CA ARG A 477 0.90 27.19 22.64
C ARG A 477 2.04 28.21 22.64
N GLY A 478 1.74 29.44 23.05
CA GLY A 478 2.66 30.56 22.98
C GLY A 478 2.84 31.11 21.55
N LEU A 479 4.00 31.69 21.28
CA LEU A 479 4.29 32.31 19.99
C LEU A 479 4.69 31.25 18.94
N PRO A 480 4.16 31.30 17.72
CA PRO A 480 4.57 30.39 16.65
C PRO A 480 6.02 30.66 16.28
N GLN A 481 6.77 29.60 16.02
CA GLN A 481 8.19 29.71 15.65
C GLN A 481 8.36 29.44 14.16
N PRO A 482 8.88 30.38 13.36
CA PRO A 482 9.21 30.09 11.97
C PRO A 482 10.42 29.15 11.90
N VAL A 483 10.46 28.27 10.90
CA VAL A 483 11.57 27.35 10.61
C VAL A 483 11.91 27.43 9.13
N VAL A 484 13.18 27.28 8.80
CA VAL A 484 13.65 27.12 7.41
C VAL A 484 14.33 25.78 7.27
N SER A 485 13.99 25.09 6.19
CA SER A 485 14.57 23.80 5.82
C SER A 485 15.76 24.03 4.88
N THR A 486 16.99 23.91 5.39
CA THR A 486 18.22 23.87 4.58
C THR A 486 18.85 22.48 4.68
N GLY A 487 18.56 21.60 3.74
CA GLY A 487 19.06 20.22 3.74
C GLY A 487 18.62 19.46 5.00
N GLU A 488 19.59 18.88 5.73
CA GLU A 488 19.36 18.07 6.94
C GLU A 488 19.03 18.88 8.21
N THR A 489 19.19 20.22 8.20
CA THR A 489 19.05 21.03 9.41
C THR A 489 17.89 22.03 9.32
N ARG A 490 16.96 21.94 10.27
CA ARG A 490 15.97 23.00 10.55
C ARG A 490 16.64 24.09 11.37
N LYS A 491 16.57 25.34 10.88
CA LYS A 491 17.09 26.51 11.59
C LYS A 491 15.99 27.54 11.75
N SER A 492 16.02 28.28 12.86
CA SER A 492 15.16 29.45 13.03
C SER A 492 15.67 30.58 12.12
N PRO A 493 14.87 31.05 11.15
CA PRO A 493 15.25 32.15 10.28
C PRO A 493 15.37 33.45 11.07
N ARG A 494 16.26 34.34 10.60
CA ARG A 494 16.29 35.73 11.09
C ARG A 494 15.16 36.52 10.41
N GLY A 495 14.34 37.16 11.22
CA GLY A 495 13.24 37.98 10.73
C GLY A 495 12.44 38.62 11.86
N GLU A 496 11.38 39.33 11.48
CA GLU A 496 10.48 40.00 12.40
C GLU A 496 9.12 39.29 12.42
N LEU A 497 8.61 39.02 13.63
CA LEU A 497 7.28 38.47 13.83
C LEU A 497 6.31 39.60 14.16
N LEU A 498 5.30 39.77 13.33
CA LEU A 498 4.28 40.80 13.48
C LEU A 498 2.92 40.15 13.76
N GLY A 499 2.09 40.81 14.56
CA GLY A 499 0.73 40.40 14.88
C GLY A 499 -0.28 41.49 14.55
N LYS A 500 -1.48 41.06 14.18
CA LYS A 500 -2.65 41.91 14.04
C LYS A 500 -3.87 41.19 14.60
N THR A 501 -4.45 41.74 15.66
CA THR A 501 -5.77 41.31 16.15
C THR A 501 -6.87 42.09 15.42
N SER A 502 -8.13 41.65 15.53
CA SER A 502 -9.23 42.35 14.83
C SER A 502 -9.44 43.79 15.31
N GLY A 503 -8.98 44.15 16.51
CA GLY A 503 -9.06 45.52 17.04
C GLY A 503 -7.94 46.45 16.55
N MET A 504 -6.94 45.94 15.82
CA MET A 504 -5.80 46.73 15.33
C MET A 504 -5.98 47.10 13.86
N GLU A 505 -5.65 48.34 13.50
CA GLU A 505 -5.63 48.76 12.08
C GLU A 505 -4.40 48.23 11.33
N LYS A 506 -3.25 48.21 12.01
CA LYS A 506 -1.94 47.84 11.46
C LYS A 506 -1.28 46.70 12.21
N PHE A 507 -0.39 45.98 11.53
CA PHE A 507 0.48 44.97 12.14
C PHE A 507 1.49 45.63 13.08
N ALA A 508 1.74 45.02 14.24
CA ALA A 508 2.70 45.47 15.24
C ALA A 508 3.65 44.33 15.67
N PRO A 509 4.86 44.61 16.17
CA PRO A 509 5.79 43.58 16.65
C PRO A 509 5.17 42.69 17.72
N LEU A 510 5.26 41.36 17.53
CA LEU A 510 4.71 40.35 18.42
C LEU A 510 5.81 39.85 19.38
N SER A 511 5.54 39.86 20.67
CA SER A 511 6.43 39.44 21.75
C SER A 511 5.64 38.71 22.83
N THR A 512 6.31 37.96 23.71
CA THR A 512 5.65 37.25 24.82
C THR A 512 4.94 38.18 25.79
N SER A 513 5.35 39.46 25.86
CA SER A 513 4.77 40.47 26.76
C SER A 513 3.51 41.15 26.21
N ASN A 514 3.28 41.09 24.89
CA ASN A 514 2.16 41.76 24.22
C ASN A 514 1.31 40.85 23.33
N ALA A 515 1.57 39.53 23.34
CA ALA A 515 0.78 38.54 22.62
C ALA A 515 -0.59 38.38 23.31
N ALA A 516 -1.61 38.98 22.72
CA ALA A 516 -2.99 38.77 23.15
C ALA A 516 -3.40 37.32 22.89
N THR A 517 -4.13 36.73 23.83
CA THR A 517 -4.74 35.40 23.66
C THR A 517 -5.96 35.50 22.75
N GLY A 518 -6.09 34.56 21.81
CA GLY A 518 -7.18 34.50 20.85
C GLY A 518 -6.72 34.55 19.40
N ILE A 519 -7.67 34.80 18.49
CA ILE A 519 -7.41 34.82 17.05
C ILE A 519 -6.54 36.01 16.67
N THR A 520 -5.40 35.71 16.05
CA THR A 520 -4.45 36.70 15.58
C THR A 520 -4.02 36.37 14.16
N GLN A 521 -3.92 37.39 13.30
CA GLN A 521 -3.18 37.28 12.05
C GLN A 521 -1.70 37.48 12.37
N VAL A 522 -0.90 36.44 12.16
CA VAL A 522 0.54 36.49 12.40
C VAL A 522 1.26 36.57 11.07
N TRP A 523 2.23 37.48 10.96
CA TRP A 523 3.04 37.70 9.79
C TRP A 523 4.52 37.66 10.17
N PHE A 524 5.22 36.62 9.75
CA PHE A 524 6.67 36.56 9.80
C PHE A 524 7.27 37.11 8.50
N LYS A 525 8.19 38.06 8.64
CA LYS A 525 8.98 38.64 7.53
C LYS A 525 10.43 38.19 7.68
N SER A 526 10.87 37.30 6.80
CA SER A 526 12.28 36.89 6.75
C SER A 526 13.15 38.02 6.20
N ALA A 527 14.39 38.13 6.69
CA ALA A 527 15.40 39.01 6.11
C ALA A 527 15.72 38.64 4.64
N GLY A 528 15.48 37.39 4.24
CA GLY A 528 15.67 36.89 2.87
C GLY A 528 14.56 37.28 1.88
N GLY A 529 13.48 37.91 2.34
CA GLY A 529 12.34 38.34 1.51
C GLY A 529 11.15 37.36 1.48
N ALA A 530 11.33 36.13 1.96
CA ALA A 530 10.24 35.18 2.19
C ALA A 530 9.30 35.67 3.30
N SER A 531 8.01 35.36 3.19
CA SER A 531 7.02 35.73 4.18
C SER A 531 6.05 34.61 4.49
N LEU A 532 5.72 34.47 5.77
CA LEU A 532 4.63 33.60 6.23
C LEU A 532 3.55 34.46 6.85
N ARG A 533 2.34 34.36 6.34
CA ARG A 533 1.18 35.01 6.94
C ARG A 533 0.09 33.97 7.13
N SER A 534 -0.42 33.88 8.34
CA SER A 534 -1.48 32.92 8.65
C SER A 534 -2.39 33.49 9.73
N ARG A 535 -3.68 33.16 9.63
CA ARG A 535 -4.64 33.39 10.72
C ARG A 535 -4.57 32.18 11.64
N MET A 536 -4.36 32.41 12.93
CA MET A 536 -4.17 31.34 13.90
C MET A 536 -4.71 31.71 15.27
N LEU A 537 -4.96 30.70 16.10
CA LEU A 537 -5.31 30.85 17.51
C LEU A 537 -4.03 30.81 18.36
N LEU A 538 -3.74 31.89 19.08
CA LEU A 538 -2.64 31.95 20.04
C LEU A 538 -3.17 31.69 21.45
N LEU A 539 -2.70 30.61 22.08
CA LEU A 539 -3.05 30.22 23.44
C LEU A 539 -1.84 30.42 24.38
N PRO A 540 -2.05 30.59 25.69
CA PRO A 540 -0.97 30.55 26.67
C PRO A 540 -0.20 29.23 26.63
N ALA A 541 1.07 29.24 27.05
CA ALA A 541 1.95 28.07 26.95
C ALA A 541 1.47 26.82 27.71
N LYS A 542 0.61 27.01 28.72
CA LYS A 542 0.03 25.94 29.55
C LYS A 542 -1.43 25.61 29.18
N ALA A 543 -1.91 26.06 28.03
CA ALA A 543 -3.29 25.81 27.63
C ALA A 543 -3.51 24.33 27.31
N SER A 544 -4.57 23.77 27.87
CA SER A 544 -5.02 22.38 27.67
C SER A 544 -6.55 22.30 27.63
N VAL A 545 -7.06 21.15 27.22
CA VAL A 545 -8.49 20.83 27.29
C VAL A 545 -8.63 19.55 28.11
N SER A 546 -9.52 19.55 29.09
CA SER A 546 -9.75 18.38 29.95
C SER A 546 -11.25 18.14 30.13
N LEU A 547 -11.61 16.86 30.28
CA LEU A 547 -12.94 16.44 30.71
C LEU A 547 -12.91 16.22 32.22
N SER A 548 -13.96 16.63 32.95
CA SER A 548 -14.05 16.44 34.40
C SER A 548 -15.50 16.37 34.87
N THR A 549 -15.71 15.98 36.12
CA THR A 549 -17.01 16.11 36.79
C THR A 549 -16.99 17.31 37.73
N ASN A 550 -18.01 18.16 37.66
CA ASN A 550 -18.12 19.32 38.56
C ASN A 550 -18.63 18.91 39.96
N GLU A 551 -18.67 19.87 40.90
CA GLU A 551 -19.15 19.66 42.28
C GLU A 551 -20.60 19.14 42.37
N GLU A 552 -21.40 19.33 41.31
CA GLU A 552 -22.78 18.82 41.21
C GLU A 552 -22.87 17.40 40.60
N GLY A 553 -21.73 16.79 40.27
CA GLY A 553 -21.66 15.46 39.63
C GLY A 553 -22.02 15.45 38.15
N LYS A 554 -21.95 16.59 37.46
CA LYS A 554 -22.18 16.69 36.01
C LYS A 554 -20.88 16.72 35.24
N ASP A 555 -20.85 15.98 34.14
CA ASP A 555 -19.73 15.98 33.20
C ASP A 555 -19.58 17.35 32.54
N CYS A 556 -18.36 17.89 32.59
CA CYS A 556 -17.98 19.21 32.12
C CYS A 556 -16.70 19.14 31.29
N LEU A 557 -16.60 20.04 30.32
CA LEU A 557 -15.40 20.28 29.53
C LEU A 557 -14.72 21.55 30.03
N ASN A 558 -13.43 21.48 30.35
CA ASN A 558 -12.64 22.60 30.81
C ASN A 558 -11.64 23.03 29.73
N LEU A 559 -11.73 24.29 29.33
CA LEU A 559 -10.70 24.95 28.53
C LEU A 559 -9.70 25.60 29.51
N GLU A 560 -8.68 24.85 29.91
CA GLU A 560 -7.76 25.23 30.98
C GLU A 560 -6.66 26.17 30.48
N GLY A 561 -6.53 27.35 31.11
CA GLY A 561 -5.51 28.32 30.70
C GLY A 561 -5.74 28.94 29.32
N TRP A 562 -6.96 28.86 28.77
CA TRP A 562 -7.33 29.47 27.49
C TRP A 562 -7.63 30.97 27.60
N CYS A 563 -7.84 31.50 28.81
CA CYS A 563 -8.27 32.88 29.06
C CYS A 563 -9.53 33.28 28.25
N ALA A 564 -10.38 32.31 27.91
CA ALA A 564 -11.60 32.51 27.14
C ALA A 564 -12.67 33.21 27.99
N ALA A 565 -13.44 34.10 27.38
CA ALA A 565 -14.51 34.85 28.03
C ALA A 565 -15.83 34.06 28.07
N ALA A 566 -16.16 33.37 26.99
CA ALA A 566 -17.38 32.61 26.81
C ALA A 566 -17.24 31.61 25.66
N ALA A 567 -18.21 30.69 25.55
CA ALA A 567 -18.39 29.85 24.38
C ALA A 567 -19.88 29.74 24.02
N SER A 568 -20.18 29.44 22.76
CA SER A 568 -21.51 29.09 22.25
C SER A 568 -21.42 27.90 21.31
N LEU A 569 -22.55 27.29 20.98
CA LEU A 569 -22.62 26.26 19.94
C LEU A 569 -22.44 26.91 18.55
N ALA A 570 -21.59 26.34 17.70
CA ALA A 570 -21.26 26.88 16.38
C ALA A 570 -22.43 26.83 15.39
N GLU A 571 -23.28 25.81 15.53
CA GLU A 571 -24.55 25.65 14.81
C GLU A 571 -25.69 25.42 15.82
N SER A 572 -26.95 25.60 15.40
CA SER A 572 -28.09 25.20 16.22
C SER A 572 -28.17 23.66 16.25
N GLN A 573 -27.28 23.01 17.00
CA GLN A 573 -27.38 21.58 17.31
C GLN A 573 -28.69 21.38 18.08
N LYS A 574 -29.73 20.99 17.34
CA LYS A 574 -31.10 20.89 17.86
C LYS A 574 -31.09 19.95 19.06
N GLY A 575 -31.59 20.44 20.19
CA GLY A 575 -31.68 19.64 21.40
C GLY A 575 -30.53 19.78 22.38
N LEU A 576 -29.57 20.68 22.16
CA LEU A 576 -28.47 20.92 23.12
C LEU A 576 -28.51 22.32 23.74
N GLU A 577 -28.19 22.40 25.03
CA GLU A 577 -28.02 23.63 25.79
C GLU A 577 -26.63 23.67 26.42
N LEU A 578 -25.99 24.84 26.36
CA LEU A 578 -24.64 25.06 26.89
C LEU A 578 -24.69 26.09 28.02
N ALA A 579 -24.08 25.75 29.16
CA ALA A 579 -23.82 26.68 30.25
C ALA A 579 -22.31 26.90 30.40
N CYS A 580 -21.90 28.17 30.54
CA CYS A 580 -20.50 28.57 30.62
C CYS A 580 -20.21 29.18 32.00
N ARG A 581 -19.17 28.69 32.68
CA ARG A 581 -18.69 29.23 33.96
C ARG A 581 -17.22 29.63 33.85
N PRO A 582 -16.89 30.93 33.80
CA PRO A 582 -15.50 31.38 33.76
C PRO A 582 -14.82 31.23 35.12
N LEU A 583 -13.60 30.68 35.14
CA LEU A 583 -12.78 30.37 36.32
C LEU A 583 -11.36 30.92 36.15
N ARG A 584 -11.10 32.15 36.61
CA ARG A 584 -9.81 32.87 36.43
C ARG A 584 -9.29 32.83 34.99
N ASP A 585 -8.44 31.86 34.65
CA ASP A 585 -7.79 31.68 33.34
C ASP A 585 -8.40 30.52 32.52
N SER A 586 -9.43 29.85 33.05
CA SER A 586 -10.09 28.69 32.47
C SER A 586 -11.58 28.93 32.22
N LEU A 587 -12.18 28.16 31.32
CA LEU A 587 -13.62 28.18 31.06
C LEU A 587 -14.21 26.77 31.22
N GLU A 588 -15.11 26.61 32.19
CA GLU A 588 -15.87 25.37 32.40
C GLU A 588 -17.16 25.41 31.57
N LEU A 589 -17.42 24.33 30.84
CA LEU A 589 -18.53 24.18 29.91
C LEU A 589 -19.37 22.97 30.32
N THR A 590 -20.64 23.18 30.64
CA THR A 590 -21.59 22.10 30.97
C THR A 590 -22.66 22.01 29.89
N PHE A 591 -22.87 20.80 29.37
CA PHE A 591 -23.84 20.53 28.32
C PHE A 591 -25.10 19.88 28.90
N LYS A 592 -26.27 20.25 28.37
CA LYS A 592 -27.55 19.62 28.70
C LYS A 592 -28.29 19.25 27.44
N THR A 593 -28.68 17.98 27.35
CA THR A 593 -29.51 17.48 26.26
C THR A 593 -30.99 17.66 26.60
N ARG A 594 -31.76 18.19 25.66
CA ARG A 594 -33.21 18.35 25.80
C ARG A 594 -33.91 16.99 25.81
N PRO A 595 -35.07 16.87 26.49
CA PRO A 595 -35.84 15.64 26.49
C PRO A 595 -36.11 15.12 25.07
N GLY A 596 -35.92 13.82 24.86
CA GLY A 596 -36.15 13.15 23.57
C GLY A 596 -35.04 13.34 22.53
N HIS A 597 -33.93 13.99 22.87
CA HIS A 597 -32.76 14.09 21.99
C HIS A 597 -31.61 13.22 22.52
N VAL A 598 -30.89 12.56 21.60
CA VAL A 598 -29.70 11.77 21.91
C VAL A 598 -28.49 12.72 21.94
N PRO A 599 -27.64 12.69 22.97
CA PRO A 599 -26.47 13.55 23.00
C PRO A 599 -25.48 13.16 21.88
N PRO A 600 -24.87 14.15 21.21
CA PRO A 600 -23.95 13.90 20.11
C PRO A 600 -22.61 13.37 20.62
N VAL A 601 -21.82 12.81 19.71
CA VAL A 601 -20.45 12.35 19.95
C VAL A 601 -19.50 13.52 20.19
N THR A 602 -19.59 14.53 19.33
CA THR A 602 -18.78 15.73 19.36
C THR A 602 -19.67 16.96 19.27
N VAL A 603 -19.17 18.07 19.80
CA VAL A 603 -19.83 19.37 19.76
C VAL A 603 -18.91 20.38 19.11
N ASP A 604 -19.47 21.17 18.20
CA ASP A 604 -18.77 22.26 17.55
C ASP A 604 -19.04 23.55 18.35
N LEU A 605 -17.98 24.15 18.89
CA LEU A 605 -18.03 25.30 19.78
C LEU A 605 -17.41 26.52 19.10
N GLN A 606 -18.06 27.67 19.27
CA GLN A 606 -17.47 28.99 19.06
C GLN A 606 -16.97 29.53 20.39
N VAL A 607 -15.65 29.69 20.52
CA VAL A 607 -14.99 30.22 21.73
C VAL A 607 -14.64 31.69 21.52
N TYR A 608 -14.94 32.53 22.51
CA TYR A 608 -14.78 33.99 22.45
C TYR A 608 -13.76 34.49 23.48
N TRP A 609 -13.03 35.54 23.13
CA TRP A 609 -12.09 36.24 24.00
C TRP A 609 -12.47 37.71 24.13
N LYS A 610 -12.13 38.35 25.26
CA LYS A 610 -12.53 39.76 25.53
C LYS A 610 -12.00 40.74 24.47
N ASP A 611 -10.79 40.50 23.97
CA ASP A 611 -10.08 41.39 23.05
C ASP A 611 -10.11 40.90 21.58
N SER A 612 -10.96 39.90 21.26
CA SER A 612 -11.14 39.38 19.91
C SER A 612 -12.61 39.43 19.51
N THR A 613 -12.90 40.07 18.37
CA THR A 613 -14.25 40.18 17.81
C THR A 613 -14.69 38.93 17.04
N GLN A 614 -13.77 38.00 16.76
CA GLN A 614 -14.03 36.78 16.01
C GLN A 614 -13.84 35.55 16.90
N PRO A 615 -14.80 34.61 16.93
CA PRO A 615 -14.65 33.37 17.67
C PRO A 615 -13.75 32.39 16.94
N ALA A 616 -13.12 31.50 17.70
CA ALA A 616 -12.52 30.28 17.16
C ALA A 616 -13.56 29.16 17.18
N CYS A 617 -13.72 28.44 16.07
CA CYS A 617 -14.53 27.25 15.95
C CYS A 617 -13.66 26.03 16.23
N ILE A 618 -14.03 25.25 17.24
CA ILE A 618 -13.34 24.02 17.63
C ILE A 618 -14.34 22.87 17.72
N ARG A 619 -13.91 21.65 17.43
CA ARG A 619 -14.69 20.43 17.66
C ARG A 619 -14.12 19.68 18.86
N VAL A 620 -14.97 19.43 19.84
CA VAL A 620 -14.62 18.80 21.12
C VAL A 620 -15.49 17.57 21.36
N PRO A 621 -15.00 16.55 22.11
CA PRO A 621 -15.85 15.45 22.54
C PRO A 621 -16.98 15.96 23.45
N PHE A 622 -18.16 15.35 23.34
CA PHE A 622 -19.23 15.62 24.31
C PHE A 622 -18.84 15.02 25.67
N PRO A 623 -18.91 15.78 26.78
CA PRO A 623 -18.53 15.27 28.10
C PRO A 623 -19.58 14.28 28.59
N GLN A 624 -19.22 13.00 28.56
CA GLN A 624 -20.00 11.89 29.09
C GLN A 624 -19.04 10.87 29.70
N THR A 625 -19.48 10.11 30.70
CA THR A 625 -18.74 8.93 31.19
C THR A 625 -19.25 7.64 30.55
N GLY A 626 -18.34 6.69 30.28
CA GLY A 626 -18.68 5.35 29.80
C GLY A 626 -18.27 5.11 28.35
N ALA A 627 -18.93 4.16 27.68
CA ALA A 627 -18.65 3.85 26.28
C ALA A 627 -19.94 3.75 25.45
N ARG A 628 -19.92 4.28 24.22
CA ARG A 628 -21.07 4.38 23.31
C ARG A 628 -20.68 4.08 21.88
N LEU A 629 -21.57 3.41 21.13
CA LEU A 629 -21.33 2.98 19.76
C LEU A 629 -22.20 3.80 18.80
N PHE A 630 -21.61 4.27 17.70
CA PHE A 630 -22.30 5.07 16.68
C PHE A 630 -22.02 4.53 15.28
N ASN A 631 -22.98 4.67 14.36
CA ASN A 631 -22.77 4.40 12.93
C ASN A 631 -22.18 5.60 12.18
N ALA A 632 -21.97 5.45 10.88
CA ALA A 632 -21.38 6.50 10.02
C ALA A 632 -22.25 7.77 9.96
N GLU A 633 -23.57 7.63 10.12
CA GLU A 633 -24.56 8.69 10.14
C GLU A 633 -24.68 9.38 11.52
N GLY A 634 -23.91 8.92 12.52
CA GLY A 634 -23.92 9.48 13.88
C GLY A 634 -25.08 9.04 14.75
N GLN A 635 -25.81 7.99 14.37
CA GLN A 635 -26.88 7.38 15.16
C GLN A 635 -26.30 6.40 16.17
N GLU A 636 -26.82 6.42 17.40
CA GLU A 636 -26.37 5.52 18.48
C GLU A 636 -26.89 4.10 18.27
N ILE A 637 -25.98 3.13 18.36
CA ILE A 637 -26.29 1.69 18.37
C ILE A 637 -26.39 1.23 19.83
N LEU A 638 -27.63 0.95 20.25
CA LEU A 638 -27.93 0.51 21.61
C LEU A 638 -27.38 -0.91 21.90
N SER A 639 -27.04 -1.17 23.16
CA SER A 639 -26.45 -2.44 23.62
C SER A 639 -27.32 -3.68 23.41
N ASN A 640 -28.62 -3.53 23.18
CA ASN A 640 -29.55 -4.63 22.91
C ASN A 640 -29.61 -5.02 21.42
N ARG A 641 -29.02 -4.22 20.52
CA ARG A 641 -28.97 -4.52 19.09
C ARG A 641 -27.84 -5.51 18.81
N GLN A 642 -28.15 -6.53 18.00
CA GLN A 642 -27.16 -7.47 17.47
C GLN A 642 -26.48 -6.86 16.24
N ILE A 643 -25.17 -7.03 16.15
CA ILE A 643 -24.34 -6.49 15.06
C ILE A 643 -23.76 -7.65 14.25
N CYS A 644 -23.87 -7.59 12.93
CA CYS A 644 -23.20 -8.52 12.03
C CYS A 644 -21.70 -8.25 11.99
N ALA A 645 -20.87 -9.28 12.14
CA ALA A 645 -19.40 -9.18 12.00
C ALA A 645 -18.96 -8.72 10.60
N GLN A 646 -19.82 -8.87 9.58
CA GLN A 646 -19.57 -8.35 8.22
C GLN A 646 -19.99 -6.89 8.03
N HIS A 647 -20.75 -6.30 8.97
CA HIS A 647 -21.28 -4.93 8.90
C HIS A 647 -20.66 -3.98 9.93
N LEU A 648 -19.35 -4.09 10.14
CA LEU A 648 -18.62 -3.25 11.10
C LEU A 648 -18.14 -1.92 10.50
N HIS A 649 -18.22 -1.77 9.18
CA HIS A 649 -17.85 -0.54 8.49
C HIS A 649 -18.66 0.66 8.99
N GLY A 650 -17.96 1.76 9.28
CA GLY A 650 -18.58 2.99 9.77
C GLY A 650 -18.94 2.98 11.26
N LEU A 651 -18.90 1.83 11.94
CA LEU A 651 -19.16 1.74 13.37
C LEU A 651 -17.96 2.26 14.19
N ARG A 652 -18.22 3.24 15.05
CA ARG A 652 -17.23 3.89 15.93
C ARG A 652 -17.64 3.79 17.38
N LEU A 653 -16.79 3.17 18.18
CA LEU A 653 -16.93 3.05 19.62
C LEU A 653 -16.16 4.18 20.30
N HIS A 654 -16.87 5.02 21.03
CA HIS A 654 -16.32 6.14 21.78
C HIS A 654 -16.24 5.76 23.26
N CYS A 655 -15.03 5.69 23.79
CA CYS A 655 -14.72 5.39 25.18
C CYS A 655 -14.31 6.67 25.91
N PHE A 656 -15.10 7.11 26.87
CA PHE A 656 -14.82 8.31 27.66
C PHE A 656 -14.22 7.90 29.02
N SER A 657 -12.91 7.72 29.03
CA SER A 657 -12.11 7.15 30.13
C SER A 657 -11.59 8.19 31.14
N THR A 658 -12.32 9.27 31.38
CA THR A 658 -11.87 10.37 32.25
C THR A 658 -11.60 9.87 33.68
N GLY A 659 -10.35 9.98 34.15
CA GLY A 659 -9.94 9.55 35.49
C GLY A 659 -9.79 8.04 35.67
N VAL A 660 -9.85 7.26 34.58
CA VAL A 660 -9.67 5.80 34.56
C VAL A 660 -8.18 5.49 34.37
N ARG A 661 -7.65 4.50 35.11
CA ARG A 661 -6.23 4.09 34.98
C ARG A 661 -6.03 3.03 33.91
N HIS A 662 -6.95 2.08 33.84
CA HIS A 662 -6.88 0.96 32.89
C HIS A 662 -8.17 0.87 32.08
N THR A 663 -8.04 0.91 30.75
CA THR A 663 -9.15 0.67 29.83
C THR A 663 -8.84 -0.57 28.99
N ALA A 664 -9.81 -1.46 28.85
CA ALA A 664 -9.65 -2.67 28.06
C ALA A 664 -10.91 -3.00 27.26
N LEU A 665 -10.70 -3.60 26.09
CA LEU A 665 -11.71 -4.25 25.28
C LEU A 665 -11.65 -5.75 25.57
N ARG A 666 -12.78 -6.34 25.95
CA ARG A 666 -12.91 -7.76 26.22
C ARG A 666 -13.85 -8.40 25.21
N LEU A 667 -13.34 -9.39 24.49
CA LEU A 667 -14.14 -10.29 23.66
C LEU A 667 -14.39 -11.58 24.43
N SER A 668 -15.65 -12.03 24.50
CA SER A 668 -15.97 -13.25 25.23
C SER A 668 -16.99 -14.14 24.53
N LEU A 669 -16.75 -15.44 24.69
CA LEU A 669 -17.62 -16.57 24.37
C LEU A 669 -17.76 -17.45 25.62
N PRO A 670 -18.74 -18.36 25.67
CA PRO A 670 -18.85 -19.30 26.79
C PRO A 670 -17.53 -20.05 27.01
N GLY A 671 -16.86 -19.79 28.14
CA GLY A 671 -15.58 -20.41 28.51
C GLY A 671 -14.31 -19.85 27.86
N LYS A 672 -14.41 -18.90 26.93
CA LYS A 672 -13.27 -18.32 26.17
C LYS A 672 -13.29 -16.80 26.25
N THR A 673 -12.18 -16.17 26.63
CA THR A 673 -12.11 -14.70 26.77
C THR A 673 -10.78 -14.17 26.28
N LEU A 674 -10.80 -13.11 25.47
CA LEU A 674 -9.63 -12.35 25.05
C LEU A 674 -9.71 -10.94 25.61
N TYR A 675 -8.57 -10.45 26.13
CA TYR A 675 -8.42 -9.13 26.72
C TYR A 675 -7.46 -8.32 25.86
N TYR A 676 -7.86 -7.10 25.54
CA TYR A 676 -7.05 -6.18 24.77
C TYR A 676 -6.94 -4.85 25.51
N PRO A 677 -5.73 -4.45 25.95
CA PRO A 677 -5.53 -3.15 26.56
C PRO A 677 -5.78 -2.06 25.52
N LEU A 678 -6.44 -0.99 25.95
CA LEU A 678 -6.72 0.19 25.13
C LEU A 678 -5.96 1.39 25.68
N GLU A 679 -5.54 2.29 24.80
CA GLU A 679 -4.93 3.54 25.21
C GLU A 679 -5.95 4.43 25.91
N THR A 680 -5.53 4.99 27.04
CA THR A 680 -6.30 5.98 27.80
C THR A 680 -5.86 7.38 27.41
N HIS A 681 -6.76 8.12 26.76
CA HIS A 681 -6.56 9.53 26.40
C HIS A 681 -7.45 10.44 27.27
N GLU A 682 -6.95 11.62 27.64
CA GLU A 682 -7.71 12.58 28.46
C GLU A 682 -9.04 13.04 27.80
N ASN A 683 -9.07 13.03 26.46
CA ASN A 683 -10.22 13.44 25.64
C ASN A 683 -11.08 12.25 25.18
N GLY A 684 -10.82 11.06 25.71
CA GLY A 684 -11.47 9.81 25.31
C GLY A 684 -10.81 9.15 24.09
N THR A 685 -11.13 7.87 23.91
CA THR A 685 -10.53 6.97 22.91
C THR A 685 -11.58 6.55 21.90
N VAL A 686 -11.25 6.61 20.61
CA VAL A 686 -12.17 6.22 19.53
C VAL A 686 -11.65 4.96 18.85
N ILE A 687 -12.47 3.92 18.85
CA ILE A 687 -12.15 2.60 18.28
C ILE A 687 -13.03 2.37 17.06
N ARG A 688 -12.41 2.06 15.93
CA ARG A 688 -13.11 1.63 14.71
C ARG A 688 -13.37 0.14 14.84
N LEU A 689 -14.63 -0.30 14.88
CA LEU A 689 -14.92 -1.74 15.04
C LEU A 689 -14.49 -2.57 13.83
N MET A 690 -14.37 -1.95 12.65
CA MET A 690 -13.86 -2.63 11.46
C MET A 690 -12.46 -3.19 11.66
N ASP A 691 -11.61 -2.51 12.44
CA ASP A 691 -10.23 -2.94 12.69
C ASP A 691 -10.18 -4.21 13.58
N TRP A 692 -11.33 -4.62 14.13
CA TRP A 692 -11.50 -5.80 14.99
C TRP A 692 -12.27 -6.94 14.30
N GLN A 693 -12.59 -6.81 13.01
CA GLN A 693 -13.39 -7.80 12.28
C GLN A 693 -12.78 -9.20 12.36
N ASP A 694 -11.49 -9.34 12.09
CA ASP A 694 -10.81 -10.64 12.11
C ASP A 694 -10.89 -11.28 13.51
N ALA A 695 -10.68 -10.50 14.58
CA ALA A 695 -10.80 -11.00 15.95
C ALA A 695 -12.23 -11.49 16.28
N PHE A 696 -13.27 -10.82 15.80
CA PHE A 696 -14.65 -11.29 15.95
C PHE A 696 -14.90 -12.58 15.17
N LEU A 697 -14.47 -12.66 13.92
CA LEU A 697 -14.62 -13.85 13.09
C LEU A 697 -13.85 -15.04 13.69
N GLU A 698 -12.63 -14.80 14.16
CA GLU A 698 -11.79 -15.80 14.81
C GLU A 698 -12.42 -16.34 16.09
N MET A 699 -13.01 -15.47 16.90
CA MET A 699 -13.78 -15.90 18.08
C MET A 699 -14.99 -16.74 17.65
N LEU A 700 -15.80 -16.26 16.70
CA LEU A 700 -16.96 -17.01 16.19
C LEU A 700 -16.58 -18.38 15.59
N ALA A 701 -15.37 -18.52 15.03
CA ALA A 701 -14.81 -19.76 14.52
C ALA A 701 -14.50 -20.80 15.62
N MET A 702 -14.38 -20.39 16.88
CA MET A 702 -14.18 -21.29 18.03
C MET A 702 -15.48 -21.93 18.54
N THR A 703 -16.54 -21.90 17.73
CA THR A 703 -17.84 -22.49 18.03
C THR A 703 -18.40 -23.21 16.81
N ASP A 704 -19.09 -24.32 17.06
CA ASP A 704 -19.75 -25.11 16.00
C ASP A 704 -21.07 -24.48 15.53
N GLY A 705 -21.64 -23.55 16.30
CA GLY A 705 -22.91 -22.90 16.00
C GLY A 705 -22.77 -21.72 15.03
N LEU A 706 -23.57 -21.71 13.97
CA LEU A 706 -23.70 -20.52 13.09
C LEU A 706 -24.36 -19.33 13.80
N ASP A 707 -25.14 -19.60 14.85
CA ASP A 707 -25.93 -18.62 15.61
C ASP A 707 -25.21 -18.14 16.90
N SER A 708 -23.94 -18.52 17.06
CA SER A 708 -23.10 -18.08 18.17
C SER A 708 -22.90 -16.57 18.18
N ARG A 709 -22.67 -16.03 19.38
CA ARG A 709 -22.54 -14.59 19.62
C ARG A 709 -21.32 -14.30 20.48
N VAL A 710 -20.50 -13.35 20.05
CA VAL A 710 -19.38 -12.82 20.82
C VAL A 710 -19.85 -11.58 21.56
N SER A 711 -19.61 -11.53 22.87
CA SER A 711 -19.85 -10.32 23.66
C SER A 711 -18.63 -9.41 23.53
N LEU A 712 -18.85 -8.20 23.03
CA LEU A 712 -17.90 -7.08 23.05
C LEU A 712 -18.17 -6.26 24.32
N ASP A 713 -17.26 -6.27 25.27
CA ASP A 713 -17.38 -5.51 26.52
C ASP A 713 -16.25 -4.47 26.65
N ILE A 714 -16.58 -3.28 27.13
CA ILE A 714 -15.59 -2.27 27.53
C ILE A 714 -15.47 -2.25 29.04
N LEU A 715 -14.23 -2.33 29.51
CA LEU A 715 -13.85 -2.37 30.92
C LEU A 715 -13.07 -1.11 31.28
N PHE A 716 -13.49 -0.43 32.35
CA PHE A 716 -12.74 0.64 33.01
C PHE A 716 -12.35 0.17 34.41
N ASP A 717 -11.05 0.16 34.72
CA ASP A 717 -10.49 -0.39 35.97
C ASP A 717 -11.12 -1.77 36.31
N ASP A 718 -11.12 -2.66 35.32
CA ASP A 718 -11.69 -4.03 35.34
C ASP A 718 -13.20 -4.14 35.56
N ARG A 719 -13.94 -3.02 35.48
CA ARG A 719 -15.41 -3.00 35.59
C ARG A 719 -16.05 -2.77 34.24
N LYS A 720 -17.01 -3.63 33.88
CA LYS A 720 -17.81 -3.49 32.66
C LYS A 720 -18.65 -2.21 32.70
N VAL A 721 -18.39 -1.32 31.75
CA VAL A 721 -19.12 -0.04 31.58
C VAL A 721 -20.13 -0.08 30.44
N ALA A 722 -19.86 -0.83 29.38
CA ALA A 722 -20.77 -1.04 28.25
C ALA A 722 -20.49 -2.38 27.57
N GLY A 723 -21.44 -2.84 26.74
CA GLY A 723 -21.19 -3.97 25.85
C GLY A 723 -22.25 -4.17 24.77
N TRP A 724 -21.89 -4.94 23.74
CA TRP A 724 -22.70 -5.27 22.57
C TRP A 724 -22.52 -6.73 22.18
N SER A 725 -23.46 -7.27 21.40
CA SER A 725 -23.42 -8.63 20.88
C SER A 725 -23.10 -8.62 19.39
N VAL A 726 -22.02 -9.29 19.00
CA VAL A 726 -21.61 -9.46 17.60
C VAL A 726 -21.86 -10.91 17.16
N ALA A 727 -22.41 -11.13 15.98
CA ALA A 727 -22.75 -12.44 15.44
C ALA A 727 -22.43 -12.54 13.94
N ARG A 728 -22.47 -13.76 13.37
CA ARG A 728 -22.28 -13.97 11.92
C ARG A 728 -23.43 -13.42 11.08
N TYR A 729 -24.65 -13.50 11.60
CA TYR A 729 -25.88 -13.10 10.90
C TYR A 729 -26.77 -12.28 11.84
N GLU A 730 -27.56 -11.36 11.29
CA GLU A 730 -28.56 -10.58 12.02
C GLU A 730 -29.99 -11.12 11.83
N SER A 731 -30.23 -11.80 10.70
CA SER A 731 -31.55 -12.28 10.30
C SER A 731 -31.49 -13.74 9.85
N CYS A 732 -32.63 -14.42 9.84
CA CYS A 732 -32.72 -15.80 9.38
C CYS A 732 -34.03 -16.07 8.62
N LEU A 733 -34.09 -17.22 7.94
CA LEU A 733 -35.29 -17.72 7.30
C LEU A 733 -35.92 -18.81 8.15
N ILE A 734 -37.25 -18.82 8.20
CA ILE A 734 -38.06 -19.84 8.86
C ILE A 734 -38.88 -20.58 7.78
N PRO A 735 -38.91 -21.93 7.79
CA PRO A 735 -39.76 -22.69 6.87
C PRO A 735 -41.23 -22.58 7.27
N GLU A 736 -42.10 -22.20 6.33
CA GLU A 736 -43.56 -22.18 6.50
C GLU A 736 -44.26 -22.85 5.31
N GLY A 737 -44.68 -24.10 5.49
CA GLY A 737 -45.29 -24.89 4.42
C GLY A 737 -44.31 -25.13 3.27
N THR A 738 -44.52 -24.46 2.14
CA THR A 738 -43.66 -24.50 0.95
C THR A 738 -42.85 -23.21 0.76
N LYS A 739 -42.87 -22.31 1.73
CA LYS A 739 -42.22 -21.00 1.66
C LYS A 739 -41.06 -20.89 2.64
N ALA A 740 -40.08 -20.08 2.27
CA ALA A 740 -39.10 -19.52 3.18
C ALA A 740 -39.55 -18.11 3.60
N VAL A 741 -39.67 -17.84 4.90
CA VAL A 741 -40.14 -16.55 5.43
C VAL A 741 -39.03 -15.86 6.22
N LEU A 742 -38.79 -14.58 5.93
CA LEU A 742 -37.82 -13.75 6.62
C LEU A 742 -38.26 -13.48 8.07
N ALA A 743 -37.44 -13.91 9.02
CA ALA A 743 -37.56 -13.54 10.42
C ALA A 743 -36.61 -12.39 10.74
N LEU A 744 -37.17 -11.21 11.01
CA LEU A 744 -36.42 -10.05 11.48
C LEU A 744 -36.47 -9.98 13.02
N PRO A 745 -35.34 -9.67 13.68
CA PRO A 745 -35.36 -9.37 15.11
C PRO A 745 -36.12 -8.08 15.39
N GLU A 746 -36.52 -7.85 16.65
CA GLU A 746 -37.35 -6.71 17.08
C GLU A 746 -36.82 -5.32 16.65
N TYR A 747 -35.50 -5.21 16.46
CA TYR A 747 -34.80 -4.00 16.01
C TYR A 747 -34.00 -4.21 14.71
N GLY A 748 -34.29 -5.28 13.96
CA GLY A 748 -33.65 -5.58 12.68
C GLY A 748 -34.30 -4.81 11.54
N GLU A 749 -33.49 -4.20 10.70
CA GLU A 749 -33.95 -3.54 9.48
C GLU A 749 -33.58 -4.37 8.27
N ARG A 750 -34.48 -4.41 7.30
CA ARG A 750 -34.22 -5.06 6.02
C ARG A 750 -33.27 -4.20 5.18
N PRO A 751 -32.29 -4.78 4.48
CA PRO A 751 -31.45 -4.04 3.54
C PRO A 751 -32.30 -3.31 2.49
N LEU A 752 -31.98 -2.04 2.22
CA LEU A 752 -32.66 -1.20 1.22
C LEU A 752 -32.67 -1.84 -0.17
N GLN A 753 -31.60 -2.57 -0.51
CA GLN A 753 -31.43 -3.25 -1.79
C GLN A 753 -32.18 -4.59 -1.90
N GLY A 754 -32.76 -5.10 -0.79
CA GLY A 754 -33.34 -6.44 -0.73
C GLY A 754 -32.30 -7.55 -0.62
N TYR A 755 -32.71 -8.79 -0.88
CA TYR A 755 -31.88 -10.00 -0.87
C TYR A 755 -31.92 -10.67 -2.25
N ASP A 756 -30.77 -11.05 -2.80
CA ASP A 756 -30.65 -11.84 -4.05
C ASP A 756 -30.70 -13.33 -3.70
N MET A 757 -31.91 -13.82 -3.43
CA MET A 757 -32.12 -15.18 -2.96
C MET A 757 -31.90 -16.22 -4.06
N LYS A 758 -31.11 -17.25 -3.75
CA LYS A 758 -30.81 -18.39 -4.63
C LYS A 758 -30.97 -19.72 -3.90
N ALA A 759 -31.27 -20.76 -4.68
CA ALA A 759 -31.34 -22.15 -4.27
C ALA A 759 -30.29 -22.98 -5.03
N LEU A 760 -29.37 -23.61 -4.31
CA LEU A 760 -28.33 -24.49 -4.85
C LEU A 760 -28.53 -25.93 -4.38
N LEU A 761 -28.55 -26.89 -5.29
CA LEU A 761 -28.57 -28.31 -4.96
C LEU A 761 -27.15 -28.79 -4.64
N LEU A 762 -26.83 -29.03 -3.37
CA LEU A 762 -25.45 -29.20 -2.90
C LEU A 762 -24.78 -30.48 -3.43
N ASN A 763 -25.53 -31.56 -3.66
CA ASN A 763 -24.99 -32.81 -4.22
C ASN A 763 -24.90 -32.79 -5.76
N HIS A 764 -25.38 -31.72 -6.41
CA HIS A 764 -25.26 -31.50 -7.86
C HIS A 764 -24.88 -30.04 -8.16
N PRO A 765 -23.72 -29.57 -7.69
CA PRO A 765 -23.32 -28.18 -7.86
C PRO A 765 -23.17 -27.77 -9.33
N GLU A 766 -22.98 -28.73 -10.25
CA GLU A 766 -22.98 -28.51 -11.70
C GLU A 766 -24.33 -27.95 -12.22
N CYS A 767 -25.42 -28.19 -11.48
CA CYS A 767 -26.72 -27.58 -11.72
C CYS A 767 -26.73 -26.20 -11.04
N ALA A 768 -26.22 -25.20 -11.76
CA ALA A 768 -26.07 -23.83 -11.27
C ALA A 768 -27.26 -23.33 -10.40
N PRO A 769 -27.01 -22.44 -9.41
CA PRO A 769 -28.04 -21.95 -8.51
C PRO A 769 -29.25 -21.35 -9.23
N LYS A 770 -30.46 -21.64 -8.72
CA LYS A 770 -31.72 -21.08 -9.22
C LYS A 770 -32.09 -19.82 -8.43
N SER A 771 -32.42 -18.73 -9.12
CA SER A 771 -32.93 -17.52 -8.48
C SER A 771 -34.33 -17.73 -7.91
N LEU A 772 -34.58 -17.22 -6.70
CA LEU A 772 -35.87 -17.24 -6.03
C LEU A 772 -36.47 -15.84 -6.07
N ALA A 773 -37.66 -15.71 -6.66
CA ALA A 773 -38.38 -14.45 -6.66
C ALA A 773 -39.12 -14.28 -5.33
N GLU A 774 -38.99 -13.09 -4.73
CA GLU A 774 -39.78 -12.73 -3.56
C GLU A 774 -41.23 -12.48 -3.95
N THR A 775 -42.16 -12.93 -3.11
CA THR A 775 -43.57 -12.61 -3.28
C THR A 775 -43.84 -11.14 -2.92
N LEU A 776 -44.81 -10.53 -3.60
CA LEU A 776 -45.21 -9.15 -3.33
C LEU A 776 -46.53 -9.13 -2.57
N ARG A 777 -46.65 -8.20 -1.64
CA ARG A 777 -47.92 -7.89 -0.96
C ARG A 777 -48.88 -7.22 -1.93
N GLN A 778 -50.16 -7.12 -1.55
CA GLN A 778 -51.20 -6.52 -2.39
C GLN A 778 -50.94 -5.06 -2.78
N ASP A 779 -50.13 -4.34 -1.98
CA ASP A 779 -49.70 -2.96 -2.23
C ASP A 779 -48.43 -2.86 -3.10
N GLY A 780 -47.89 -4.00 -3.57
CA GLY A 780 -46.65 -4.08 -4.35
C GLY A 780 -45.37 -4.02 -3.52
N SER A 781 -45.47 -3.98 -2.18
CA SER A 781 -44.30 -4.03 -1.30
C SER A 781 -43.77 -5.46 -1.14
N ALA A 782 -42.47 -5.57 -0.87
CA ALA A 782 -41.78 -6.85 -0.69
C ALA A 782 -42.30 -7.56 0.58
N SER A 783 -42.76 -8.82 0.44
CA SER A 783 -43.46 -9.51 1.52
C SER A 783 -42.54 -10.04 2.63
N GLY A 784 -41.29 -10.37 2.28
CA GLY A 784 -40.37 -11.18 3.08
C GLY A 784 -40.53 -12.69 2.88
N GLU A 785 -41.26 -13.15 1.86
CA GLU A 785 -41.54 -14.57 1.64
C GLU A 785 -41.14 -15.03 0.23
N TRP A 786 -40.46 -16.18 0.13
CA TRP A 786 -40.05 -16.82 -1.12
C TRP A 786 -40.72 -18.19 -1.28
N GLU A 787 -41.34 -18.42 -2.44
CA GLU A 787 -41.97 -19.71 -2.77
C GLU A 787 -40.94 -20.70 -3.30
N LEU A 788 -40.87 -21.89 -2.71
CA LEU A 788 -39.83 -22.89 -3.00
C LEU A 788 -40.32 -23.98 -3.96
N SER A 789 -41.63 -24.21 -4.03
CA SER A 789 -42.24 -25.35 -4.76
C SER A 789 -41.78 -25.50 -6.21
N GLU A 790 -41.61 -24.40 -6.93
CA GLU A 790 -41.24 -24.41 -8.36
C GLU A 790 -39.73 -24.55 -8.58
N ALA A 791 -38.91 -24.13 -7.62
CA ALA A 791 -37.45 -24.11 -7.75
C ALA A 791 -36.81 -25.45 -7.37
N LEU A 792 -37.34 -26.12 -6.34
CA LEU A 792 -36.79 -27.37 -5.79
C LEU A 792 -37.38 -28.59 -6.50
N ASP A 793 -36.99 -28.78 -7.76
CA ASP A 793 -37.54 -29.80 -8.69
C ASP A 793 -36.86 -31.17 -8.62
N ARG A 794 -35.82 -31.32 -7.78
CA ARG A 794 -35.05 -32.56 -7.63
C ARG A 794 -34.88 -32.96 -6.17
N PRO A 795 -34.78 -34.27 -5.87
CA PRO A 795 -34.50 -34.75 -4.54
C PRO A 795 -33.06 -34.39 -4.12
N GLY A 796 -32.88 -34.08 -2.84
CA GLY A 796 -31.56 -33.79 -2.26
C GLY A 796 -31.52 -32.57 -1.35
N PRO A 797 -30.32 -32.24 -0.82
CA PRO A 797 -30.10 -31.10 0.04
C PRO A 797 -29.95 -29.80 -0.75
N TRP A 798 -30.95 -28.92 -0.65
CA TRP A 798 -30.94 -27.58 -1.24
C TRP A 798 -30.49 -26.54 -0.22
N LEU A 799 -29.50 -25.72 -0.56
CA LEU A 799 -29.09 -24.56 0.19
C LEU A 799 -29.82 -23.33 -0.34
N ILE A 800 -30.60 -22.68 0.51
CA ILE A 800 -31.28 -21.41 0.24
C ILE A 800 -30.49 -20.31 0.93
N PHE A 801 -30.00 -19.36 0.14
CA PHE A 801 -29.10 -18.32 0.64
C PHE A 801 -29.22 -17.04 -0.16
N ASP A 802 -28.71 -15.96 0.40
CA ASP A 802 -28.56 -14.67 -0.26
C ASP A 802 -27.16 -14.58 -0.89
N ASP A 803 -27.08 -14.30 -2.19
CA ASP A 803 -25.83 -14.23 -2.93
C ASP A 803 -25.20 -12.82 -2.96
N THR A 804 -25.61 -11.95 -2.03
CA THR A 804 -24.95 -10.66 -1.84
C THR A 804 -23.68 -10.79 -0.99
N GLU A 805 -22.62 -10.09 -1.39
CA GLU A 805 -21.39 -10.01 -0.60
C GLU A 805 -21.65 -9.37 0.77
N GLY A 806 -21.10 -9.97 1.83
CA GLY A 806 -21.26 -9.49 3.20
C GLY A 806 -22.64 -9.73 3.80
N THR A 807 -23.46 -10.63 3.23
CA THR A 807 -24.83 -10.87 3.68
C THR A 807 -24.95 -11.09 5.19
N SER A 808 -25.98 -10.47 5.77
CA SER A 808 -26.38 -10.65 7.18
C SER A 808 -27.49 -11.69 7.35
N LEU A 809 -27.92 -12.34 6.25
CA LEU A 809 -28.96 -13.35 6.26
C LEU A 809 -28.37 -14.74 6.43
N ARG A 810 -28.83 -15.45 7.45
CA ARG A 810 -28.43 -16.83 7.71
C ARG A 810 -28.97 -17.76 6.61
N PRO A 811 -28.12 -18.55 5.95
CA PRO A 811 -28.56 -19.54 4.97
C PRO A 811 -29.39 -20.66 5.62
N MET A 812 -30.30 -21.22 4.84
CA MET A 812 -31.23 -22.26 5.25
C MET A 812 -31.02 -23.52 4.41
N LEU A 813 -30.88 -24.66 5.07
CA LEU A 813 -30.88 -25.97 4.41
C LEU A 813 -32.32 -26.47 4.28
N TRP A 814 -32.71 -26.89 3.08
CA TRP A 814 -34.01 -27.50 2.80
C TRP A 814 -33.80 -28.84 2.08
N THR A 815 -34.28 -29.93 2.66
CA THR A 815 -34.10 -31.27 2.06
C THR A 815 -35.39 -31.72 1.40
N VAL A 816 -35.31 -32.09 0.12
CA VAL A 816 -36.43 -32.69 -0.63
C VAL A 816 -36.24 -34.19 -0.68
N ASP A 817 -37.23 -34.93 -0.17
CA ASP A 817 -37.24 -36.39 -0.24
C ASP A 817 -37.77 -36.88 -1.60
N GLY A 818 -37.12 -37.87 -2.20
CA GLY A 818 -37.56 -38.50 -3.45
C GLY A 818 -36.72 -39.75 -3.77
N SER A 819 -37.10 -40.49 -4.82
CA SER A 819 -36.29 -41.60 -5.34
C SER A 819 -35.03 -41.05 -5.98
N GLU A 820 -33.86 -41.59 -5.62
CA GLU A 820 -32.57 -41.21 -6.20
C GLU A 820 -32.63 -41.26 -7.73
N ASP A 821 -32.17 -40.18 -8.38
CA ASP A 821 -31.97 -40.16 -9.83
C ASP A 821 -30.96 -41.28 -10.21
N GLU A 822 -31.12 -41.92 -11.37
CA GLU A 822 -30.23 -42.99 -11.84
C GLU A 822 -28.79 -42.50 -12.18
N THR A 823 -28.47 -41.23 -11.93
CA THR A 823 -27.15 -40.64 -12.21
C THR A 823 -26.12 -41.08 -11.17
N PRO A 824 -25.00 -41.70 -11.59
CA PRO A 824 -23.97 -42.12 -10.65
C PRO A 824 -23.29 -40.90 -10.02
N LEU A 825 -23.41 -40.78 -8.70
CA LEU A 825 -22.75 -39.75 -7.90
C LEU A 825 -21.26 -40.10 -7.71
N ASN A 826 -20.39 -39.09 -7.72
CA ASN A 826 -19.03 -39.27 -7.22
C ASN A 826 -19.01 -39.37 -5.67
N SER A 827 -17.86 -39.71 -5.10
CA SER A 827 -17.78 -39.98 -3.65
C SER A 827 -18.10 -38.77 -2.79
N LEU A 828 -17.78 -37.55 -3.24
CA LEU A 828 -18.11 -36.31 -2.54
C LEU A 828 -19.61 -35.99 -2.62
N GLN A 829 -20.22 -36.14 -3.79
CA GLN A 829 -21.66 -35.93 -4.01
C GLN A 829 -22.49 -36.91 -3.17
N ALA A 830 -22.07 -38.19 -3.11
CA ALA A 830 -22.68 -39.19 -2.24
C ALA A 830 -22.55 -38.84 -0.76
N ALA A 831 -21.37 -38.36 -0.33
CA ALA A 831 -21.17 -37.89 1.05
C ALA A 831 -22.08 -36.71 1.41
N ILE A 832 -22.30 -35.76 0.49
CA ILE A 832 -23.20 -34.61 0.71
C ILE A 832 -24.66 -35.07 0.87
N ALA A 833 -25.09 -36.08 0.13
CA ALA A 833 -26.45 -36.62 0.19
C ALA A 833 -26.74 -37.42 1.47
N GLU A 834 -25.71 -37.85 2.21
CA GLU A 834 -25.87 -38.65 3.44
C GLU A 834 -26.56 -37.85 4.55
N LYS A 835 -27.66 -38.40 5.06
CA LYS A 835 -28.53 -37.75 6.05
C LYS A 835 -27.93 -37.82 7.45
N ASN A 836 -27.29 -38.93 7.81
CA ASN A 836 -26.70 -39.11 9.13
C ASN A 836 -25.38 -38.33 9.25
N SER A 837 -25.23 -37.52 10.30
CA SER A 837 -24.05 -36.67 10.51
C SER A 837 -22.73 -37.45 10.68
N GLU A 838 -22.74 -38.57 11.40
CA GLU A 838 -21.55 -39.39 11.64
C GLU A 838 -21.14 -40.13 10.37
N SER A 839 -22.09 -40.78 9.69
CA SER A 839 -21.85 -41.44 8.41
C SER A 839 -21.35 -40.46 7.35
N ARG A 840 -21.93 -39.25 7.31
CA ARG A 840 -21.51 -38.17 6.40
C ARG A 840 -20.06 -37.75 6.64
N LEU A 841 -19.66 -37.57 7.90
CA LEU A 841 -18.27 -37.24 8.23
C LEU A 841 -17.30 -38.34 7.78
N GLN A 842 -17.63 -39.62 8.03
CA GLN A 842 -16.79 -40.74 7.59
C GLN A 842 -16.69 -40.85 6.06
N ALA A 843 -17.79 -40.57 5.35
CA ALA A 843 -17.80 -40.51 3.90
C ALA A 843 -16.90 -39.37 3.37
N PHE A 844 -16.96 -38.18 3.99
CA PHE A 844 -16.05 -37.08 3.65
C PHE A 844 -14.59 -37.44 3.89
N LEU A 845 -14.25 -38.04 5.05
CA LEU A 845 -12.87 -38.44 5.34
C LEU A 845 -12.33 -39.47 4.32
N SER A 846 -13.17 -40.42 3.92
CA SER A 846 -12.81 -41.42 2.91
C SER A 846 -12.57 -40.77 1.54
N CYS A 847 -13.38 -39.78 1.17
CA CYS A 847 -13.21 -39.00 -0.05
C CYS A 847 -11.91 -38.19 -0.04
N ILE A 848 -11.62 -37.51 1.06
CA ILE A 848 -10.44 -36.64 1.22
C ILE A 848 -9.14 -37.45 1.13
N ALA A 849 -9.09 -38.66 1.68
CA ALA A 849 -7.92 -39.54 1.60
C ALA A 849 -7.50 -39.87 0.14
N VAL A 850 -8.47 -39.88 -0.78
CA VAL A 850 -8.19 -40.04 -2.23
C VAL A 850 -7.75 -38.71 -2.84
N MET A 851 -8.45 -37.62 -2.51
CA MET A 851 -8.19 -36.28 -3.05
C MET A 851 -6.80 -35.73 -2.72
N GLU A 852 -6.25 -36.04 -1.54
CA GLU A 852 -4.95 -35.51 -1.09
C GLU A 852 -3.74 -36.03 -1.90
N HIS A 853 -3.95 -37.07 -2.71
CA HIS A 853 -2.92 -37.68 -3.55
C HIS A 853 -3.08 -37.39 -5.04
N ASN A 854 -4.25 -36.92 -5.48
CA ASN A 854 -4.55 -36.76 -6.89
C ASN A 854 -5.49 -35.57 -7.14
N LEU A 855 -5.06 -34.61 -7.95
CA LEU A 855 -5.84 -33.43 -8.34
C LEU A 855 -6.83 -33.70 -9.49
N ASP A 856 -6.64 -34.79 -10.24
CA ASP A 856 -7.43 -35.09 -11.43
C ASP A 856 -8.71 -35.89 -11.13
N VAL A 857 -9.00 -36.16 -9.85
CA VAL A 857 -10.23 -36.86 -9.44
C VAL A 857 -11.46 -35.94 -9.56
N PRO A 858 -12.64 -36.48 -9.96
CA PRO A 858 -13.82 -35.66 -10.21
C PRO A 858 -14.32 -34.89 -8.98
N GLU A 859 -14.00 -35.35 -7.78
CA GLU A 859 -14.35 -34.72 -6.51
C GLU A 859 -13.79 -33.30 -6.36
N TRP A 860 -12.59 -33.02 -6.89
CA TRP A 860 -12.03 -31.67 -6.90
C TRP A 860 -12.88 -30.71 -7.71
N LYS A 861 -13.39 -31.15 -8.86
CA LYS A 861 -14.28 -30.34 -9.69
C LYS A 861 -15.57 -29.99 -8.93
N THR A 862 -16.19 -30.98 -8.30
CA THR A 862 -17.38 -30.78 -7.47
C THR A 862 -17.10 -29.79 -6.33
N LEU A 863 -15.96 -29.91 -5.64
CA LEU A 863 -15.59 -29.00 -4.56
C LEU A 863 -15.42 -27.56 -5.06
N LEU A 864 -14.74 -27.36 -6.19
CA LEU A 864 -14.52 -26.05 -6.79
C LEU A 864 -15.83 -25.39 -7.25
N GLU A 865 -16.76 -26.15 -7.83
CA GLU A 865 -18.09 -25.65 -8.22
C GLU A 865 -18.88 -25.18 -6.99
N ILE A 866 -18.85 -25.94 -5.88
CA ILE A 866 -19.47 -25.50 -4.62
C ILE A 866 -18.85 -24.19 -4.14
N PHE A 867 -17.53 -24.12 -4.05
CA PHE A 867 -16.83 -22.91 -3.58
C PHE A 867 -17.10 -21.70 -4.46
N GLN A 868 -17.26 -21.90 -5.77
CA GLN A 868 -17.61 -20.83 -6.70
C GLN A 868 -19.01 -20.27 -6.43
N HIS A 869 -19.98 -21.13 -6.13
CA HIS A 869 -21.37 -20.73 -5.91
C HIS A 869 -21.64 -20.14 -4.52
N VAL A 870 -20.91 -20.58 -3.50
CA VAL A 870 -21.09 -20.12 -2.10
C VAL A 870 -19.98 -19.19 -1.60
N LYS A 871 -19.24 -18.56 -2.52
CA LYS A 871 -18.10 -17.67 -2.19
C LYS A 871 -18.44 -16.57 -1.19
N ASN A 872 -19.69 -16.09 -1.19
CA ASN A 872 -20.17 -14.99 -0.35
C ASN A 872 -20.60 -15.45 1.06
N LEU A 873 -20.68 -16.76 1.31
CA LEU A 873 -21.07 -17.31 2.60
C LEU A 873 -19.84 -17.64 3.45
N PRO A 874 -19.95 -17.54 4.80
CA PRO A 874 -18.94 -18.04 5.72
C PRO A 874 -18.57 -19.51 5.44
N LEU A 875 -17.28 -19.84 5.49
CA LEU A 875 -16.77 -21.19 5.26
C LEU A 875 -17.39 -22.20 6.25
N SER A 876 -17.62 -21.78 7.49
CA SER A 876 -18.30 -22.57 8.53
C SER A 876 -19.71 -23.04 8.16
N THR A 877 -20.32 -22.49 7.10
CA THR A 877 -21.65 -22.90 6.61
C THR A 877 -21.67 -24.34 6.11
N LEU A 878 -20.57 -24.81 5.51
CA LEU A 878 -20.52 -26.14 4.89
C LEU A 878 -19.79 -27.14 5.77
N ASN A 879 -20.42 -28.29 6.04
CA ASN A 879 -19.79 -29.37 6.83
C ASN A 879 -18.57 -30.02 6.14
N VAL A 880 -18.37 -29.84 4.82
CA VAL A 880 -17.18 -30.38 4.15
C VAL A 880 -15.89 -29.82 4.78
N TRP A 881 -15.92 -28.57 5.24
CA TRP A 881 -14.77 -27.94 5.89
C TRP A 881 -14.37 -28.64 7.18
N SER A 882 -15.31 -29.10 8.00
CA SER A 882 -14.95 -29.83 9.22
C SER A 882 -14.15 -31.09 8.91
N ALA A 883 -14.43 -31.77 7.77
CA ALA A 883 -13.67 -32.92 7.33
C ALA A 883 -12.30 -32.52 6.73
N LEU A 884 -12.24 -31.45 5.94
CA LEU A 884 -10.98 -30.95 5.35
C LEU A 884 -9.95 -30.57 6.43
N LEU A 885 -10.41 -30.04 7.57
CA LEU A 885 -9.55 -29.72 8.72
C LEU A 885 -8.84 -30.95 9.34
N HIS A 886 -9.20 -32.17 8.95
CA HIS A 886 -8.54 -33.41 9.42
C HIS A 886 -7.34 -33.84 8.56
N SER A 887 -7.04 -33.15 7.44
CA SER A 887 -5.85 -33.42 6.63
C SER A 887 -5.05 -32.13 6.40
N PRO A 888 -3.84 -31.96 6.97
CA PRO A 888 -3.01 -30.79 6.69
C PRO A 888 -2.63 -30.69 5.21
N ARG A 889 -2.45 -31.85 4.56
CA ARG A 889 -2.10 -31.95 3.14
C ARG A 889 -3.20 -31.42 2.22
N ILE A 890 -4.47 -31.75 2.46
CA ILE A 890 -5.57 -31.20 1.65
C ILE A 890 -5.68 -29.68 1.83
N MET A 891 -5.44 -29.18 3.05
CA MET A 891 -5.43 -27.74 3.32
C MET A 891 -4.30 -27.02 2.57
N ALA A 892 -3.10 -27.61 2.54
CA ALA A 892 -1.98 -27.12 1.74
C ALA A 892 -2.31 -27.12 0.24
N MET A 893 -2.96 -28.17 -0.26
CA MET A 893 -3.40 -28.25 -1.66
C MET A 893 -4.43 -27.17 -1.98
N ILE A 894 -5.42 -26.93 -1.11
CA ILE A 894 -6.40 -25.85 -1.27
C ILE A 894 -5.72 -24.48 -1.35
N ALA A 895 -4.75 -24.23 -0.47
CA ALA A 895 -4.03 -22.95 -0.41
C ALA A 895 -3.21 -22.67 -1.68
N LEU A 896 -2.65 -23.72 -2.29
CA LEU A 896 -1.81 -23.65 -3.47
C LEU A 896 -2.58 -23.87 -4.79
N HIS A 897 -3.88 -24.22 -4.75
CA HIS A 897 -4.64 -24.63 -5.93
C HIS A 897 -4.88 -23.45 -6.91
N PRO A 898 -4.60 -23.60 -8.23
CA PRO A 898 -4.76 -22.51 -9.20
C PRO A 898 -6.20 -22.05 -9.44
N GLY A 899 -7.17 -22.95 -9.25
CA GLY A 899 -8.60 -22.67 -9.36
C GLY A 899 -9.25 -22.07 -8.10
N ILE A 900 -8.50 -21.92 -7.00
CA ILE A 900 -9.03 -21.36 -5.74
C ILE A 900 -8.50 -19.94 -5.57
N SER A 901 -9.41 -18.98 -5.44
CA SER A 901 -9.04 -17.58 -5.20
C SER A 901 -8.58 -17.39 -3.75
N PHE A 902 -7.43 -16.74 -3.61
CA PHE A 902 -6.88 -16.38 -2.31
C PHE A 902 -7.82 -15.44 -1.52
N GLU A 903 -8.39 -14.45 -2.20
CA GLU A 903 -9.30 -13.46 -1.60
C GLU A 903 -10.62 -14.11 -1.15
N ASN A 904 -11.10 -15.11 -1.88
CA ASN A 904 -12.43 -15.70 -1.60
C ASN A 904 -12.40 -16.82 -0.57
N VAL A 905 -11.28 -17.56 -0.46
CA VAL A 905 -11.20 -18.77 0.37
C VAL A 905 -9.97 -18.74 1.27
N THR A 906 -8.76 -18.71 0.70
CA THR A 906 -7.52 -18.97 1.46
C THR A 906 -7.27 -17.97 2.59
N SER A 907 -7.51 -16.68 2.35
CA SER A 907 -7.37 -15.62 3.37
C SER A 907 -8.35 -15.78 4.54
N ARG A 908 -9.53 -16.34 4.28
CA ARG A 908 -10.63 -16.49 5.25
C ARG A 908 -10.51 -17.75 6.12
N ILE A 909 -9.71 -18.73 5.73
CA ILE A 909 -9.54 -19.99 6.49
C ILE A 909 -9.05 -19.71 7.92
N CYS A 910 -8.09 -18.79 8.09
CA CYS A 910 -7.54 -18.46 9.40
C CYS A 910 -8.53 -17.70 10.29
N THR A 911 -9.48 -16.97 9.70
CA THR A 911 -10.45 -16.17 10.47
C THR A 911 -11.76 -16.90 10.70
N GLU A 912 -12.23 -17.72 9.76
CA GLU A 912 -13.57 -18.33 9.82
C GLU A 912 -13.61 -19.79 10.29
N LEU A 913 -12.48 -20.49 10.29
CA LEU A 913 -12.35 -21.89 10.72
C LEU A 913 -11.38 -22.00 11.91
N PRO A 914 -11.52 -23.03 12.77
CA PRO A 914 -10.57 -23.30 13.86
C PRO A 914 -9.29 -23.95 13.30
N PHE A 915 -8.52 -23.20 12.52
CA PHE A 915 -7.32 -23.66 11.83
C PHE A 915 -6.23 -22.58 11.81
N LEU A 916 -4.97 -23.01 11.77
CA LEU A 916 -3.78 -22.19 11.59
C LEU A 916 -2.85 -22.88 10.60
N TRP A 917 -2.25 -22.12 9.68
CA TRP A 917 -1.30 -22.66 8.71
C TRP A 917 -0.06 -23.29 9.37
N ASN A 918 0.25 -22.93 10.62
CA ASN A 918 1.35 -23.50 11.40
C ASN A 918 1.20 -25.01 11.66
N PHE A 919 0.01 -25.59 11.47
CA PHE A 919 -0.19 -27.05 11.57
C PHE A 919 0.22 -27.82 10.32
N VAL A 920 0.46 -27.14 9.20
CA VAL A 920 0.87 -27.78 7.95
C VAL A 920 2.38 -28.01 7.98
N SER A 921 2.79 -29.27 7.86
CA SER A 921 4.21 -29.65 7.92
C SER A 921 4.98 -29.26 6.65
N LEU A 922 6.30 -29.23 6.76
CA LEU A 922 7.21 -29.08 5.62
C LEU A 922 6.93 -30.14 4.53
N GLN A 923 6.65 -31.37 4.95
CA GLN A 923 6.38 -32.49 4.04
C GLN A 923 5.06 -32.30 3.29
N ASP A 924 4.03 -31.82 3.97
CA ASP A 924 2.71 -31.58 3.37
C ASP A 924 2.75 -30.42 2.36
N TRP A 925 3.44 -29.32 2.68
CA TRP A 925 3.66 -28.23 1.73
C TRP A 925 4.39 -28.69 0.47
N SER A 926 5.46 -29.47 0.65
CA SER A 926 6.24 -30.01 -0.47
C SER A 926 5.41 -30.98 -1.32
N ALA A 927 4.67 -31.89 -0.69
CA ALA A 927 3.83 -32.87 -1.38
C ALA A 927 2.67 -32.20 -2.14
N ALA A 928 2.02 -31.20 -1.55
CA ALA A 928 0.96 -30.44 -2.21
C ALA A 928 1.48 -29.69 -3.45
N SER A 929 2.63 -29.03 -3.33
CA SER A 929 3.28 -28.34 -4.44
C SER A 929 3.66 -29.30 -5.58
N GLN A 930 4.14 -30.51 -5.26
CA GLN A 930 4.45 -31.56 -6.23
C GLN A 930 3.19 -32.07 -6.95
N CYS A 931 2.08 -32.29 -6.24
CA CYS A 931 0.80 -32.67 -6.87
C CYS A 931 0.34 -31.64 -7.90
N ILE A 932 0.45 -30.34 -7.59
CA ILE A 932 0.08 -29.25 -8.52
C ILE A 932 1.02 -29.21 -9.71
N ARG A 933 2.32 -29.41 -9.49
CA ARG A 933 3.29 -29.51 -10.58
C ARG A 933 2.94 -30.62 -11.56
N TYR A 934 2.61 -31.82 -11.06
CA TYR A 934 2.21 -32.95 -11.91
C TYR A 934 0.95 -32.65 -12.72
N SER A 935 -0.03 -31.94 -12.14
CA SER A 935 -1.22 -31.50 -12.87
C SER A 935 -0.87 -30.53 -14.02
N PHE A 936 0.03 -29.57 -13.79
CA PHE A 936 0.49 -28.67 -14.86
C PHE A 936 1.29 -29.39 -15.96
N GLU A 937 2.12 -30.37 -15.60
CA GLU A 937 2.85 -31.21 -16.56
C GLU A 937 1.90 -32.04 -17.45
N GLY A 938 0.71 -32.38 -16.95
CA GLY A 938 -0.36 -33.02 -17.73
C GLY A 938 -1.09 -32.08 -18.70
N LEU A 939 -1.16 -30.79 -18.39
CA LEU A 939 -1.86 -29.77 -19.19
C LEU A 939 -0.97 -29.08 -20.22
N PHE A 940 0.32 -28.88 -19.91
CA PHE A 940 1.26 -28.15 -20.73
C PHE A 940 2.54 -28.97 -21.00
N PRO A 941 3.04 -29.04 -22.24
CA PRO A 941 4.25 -29.80 -22.56
C PRO A 941 5.56 -29.07 -22.19
N GLY A 942 6.51 -29.82 -21.62
CA GLY A 942 7.91 -29.41 -21.44
C GLY A 942 8.14 -28.27 -20.44
N ASP A 943 9.22 -27.50 -20.63
CA ASP A 943 9.69 -26.44 -19.71
C ASP A 943 8.66 -25.33 -19.44
N THR A 944 7.61 -25.23 -20.27
CA THR A 944 6.50 -24.27 -20.07
C THR A 944 5.70 -24.57 -18.80
N ALA A 945 5.45 -25.84 -18.48
CA ALA A 945 4.74 -26.25 -17.27
C ALA A 945 5.49 -25.83 -16.00
N PHE A 946 6.83 -25.98 -16.01
CA PHE A 946 7.67 -25.57 -14.89
C PHE A 946 7.65 -24.05 -14.69
N GLY A 947 7.71 -23.26 -15.76
CA GLY A 947 7.60 -21.80 -15.67
C GLY A 947 6.27 -21.32 -15.09
N PHE A 948 5.14 -21.92 -15.50
CA PHE A 948 3.83 -21.62 -14.93
C PHE A 948 3.73 -22.04 -13.45
N TRP A 949 4.21 -23.24 -13.12
CA TRP A 949 4.26 -23.70 -11.74
C TRP A 949 5.08 -22.77 -10.85
N GLN A 950 6.29 -22.36 -11.30
CA GLN A 950 7.16 -21.47 -10.53
C GLN A 950 6.49 -20.12 -10.26
N SER A 951 5.95 -19.47 -11.31
CA SER A 951 5.26 -18.19 -11.16
C SER A 951 4.01 -18.29 -10.27
N HIS A 952 3.26 -19.38 -10.37
CA HIS A 952 2.09 -19.64 -9.54
C HIS A 952 2.47 -19.89 -8.07
N MET A 953 3.48 -20.71 -7.79
CA MET A 953 3.99 -20.95 -6.44
C MET A 953 4.51 -19.67 -5.79
N GLN A 954 5.28 -18.87 -6.52
CA GLN A 954 5.77 -17.58 -6.00
C GLN A 954 4.62 -16.70 -5.54
N LYS A 955 3.59 -16.53 -6.38
CA LYS A 955 2.40 -15.74 -6.02
C LYS A 955 1.63 -16.34 -4.84
N ALA A 956 1.45 -17.66 -4.81
CA ALA A 956 0.74 -18.33 -3.72
C ALA A 956 1.49 -18.18 -2.38
N MET A 957 2.81 -18.31 -2.41
CA MET A 957 3.68 -18.14 -1.24
C MET A 957 3.66 -16.69 -0.74
N GLU A 958 3.76 -15.70 -1.63
CA GLU A 958 3.62 -14.28 -1.28
C GLU A 958 2.26 -13.99 -0.62
N ASN A 959 1.18 -14.51 -1.19
CA ASN A 959 -0.17 -14.34 -0.66
C ASN A 959 -0.29 -14.96 0.75
N ILE A 960 0.07 -16.24 0.92
CA ILE A 960 -0.03 -16.92 2.23
C ILE A 960 0.92 -16.28 3.25
N GLY A 961 2.15 -15.95 2.86
CA GLY A 961 3.13 -15.26 3.71
C GLY A 961 2.64 -13.87 4.15
N SER A 962 1.82 -13.20 3.34
CA SER A 962 1.19 -11.93 3.73
C SER A 962 0.14 -12.09 4.84
N CYS A 963 -0.60 -13.21 4.86
CA CYS A 963 -1.62 -13.50 5.87
C CYS A 963 -1.07 -14.18 7.11
N CYS A 964 -0.11 -15.11 6.95
CA CYS A 964 0.53 -15.83 8.05
C CYS A 964 2.06 -15.78 7.89
N PRO A 965 2.73 -14.69 8.33
CA PRO A 965 4.17 -14.54 8.18
C PRO A 965 4.99 -15.64 8.88
N SER A 966 4.49 -16.20 9.98
CA SER A 966 5.20 -17.24 10.73
C SER A 966 5.50 -18.51 9.93
N VAL A 967 4.70 -18.82 8.89
CA VAL A 967 4.93 -19.98 8.02
C VAL A 967 5.65 -19.64 6.72
N ASN A 968 5.94 -18.36 6.47
CA ASN A 968 6.52 -17.92 5.21
C ASN A 968 7.88 -18.58 4.97
N THR A 969 8.77 -18.51 5.97
CA THR A 969 10.09 -19.16 5.91
C THR A 969 9.97 -20.67 5.72
N LEU A 970 9.03 -21.33 6.40
CA LEU A 970 8.78 -22.76 6.26
C LEU A 970 8.40 -23.13 4.82
N MET A 971 7.52 -22.36 4.18
CA MET A 971 7.14 -22.61 2.77
C MET A 971 8.30 -22.40 1.80
N HIS A 972 9.10 -21.35 1.98
CA HIS A 972 10.31 -21.12 1.17
C HIS A 972 11.28 -22.29 1.28
N VAL A 973 11.43 -22.88 2.47
CA VAL A 973 12.23 -24.10 2.65
C VAL A 973 11.55 -25.31 2.00
N ALA A 974 10.24 -25.50 2.19
CA ALA A 974 9.51 -26.68 1.73
C ALA A 974 9.39 -26.80 0.19
N ILE A 975 9.19 -25.66 -0.49
CA ILE A 975 9.00 -25.58 -1.94
C ILE A 975 10.33 -25.27 -2.66
N SER A 976 11.19 -24.44 -2.05
CA SER A 976 12.53 -24.07 -2.53
C SER A 976 12.57 -23.72 -4.02
N LEU A 977 12.08 -22.52 -4.38
CA LEU A 977 12.18 -22.03 -5.76
C LEU A 977 13.64 -21.70 -6.13
N PRO A 978 14.03 -21.73 -7.42
CA PRO A 978 15.42 -21.47 -7.84
C PRO A 978 16.00 -20.14 -7.33
N GLU A 979 15.16 -19.11 -7.16
CA GLU A 979 15.55 -17.79 -6.64
C GLU A 979 15.81 -17.77 -5.13
N ASP A 980 15.19 -18.71 -4.38
CA ASP A 980 15.32 -18.80 -2.92
C ASP A 980 16.62 -19.48 -2.50
N VAL A 981 17.14 -20.40 -3.32
CA VAL A 981 18.31 -21.24 -2.99
C VAL A 981 19.53 -20.40 -2.57
N PRO A 982 19.95 -19.34 -3.30
CA PRO A 982 21.09 -18.51 -2.88
C PRO A 982 20.85 -17.71 -1.60
N ILE A 983 19.59 -17.40 -1.26
CA ILE A 983 19.22 -16.67 -0.04
C ILE A 983 19.28 -17.63 1.13
N LEU A 984 18.60 -18.78 1.03
CA LEU A 984 18.57 -19.82 2.06
C LEU A 984 19.97 -20.35 2.38
N THR A 985 20.81 -20.59 1.36
CA THR A 985 22.20 -21.07 1.53
C THR A 985 23.06 -20.09 2.34
N ARG A 986 22.77 -18.78 2.26
CA ARG A 986 23.49 -17.74 3.04
C ARG A 986 22.87 -17.53 4.42
N ALA A 987 21.53 -17.52 4.49
CA ALA A 987 20.78 -17.21 5.70
C ALA A 987 20.84 -18.35 6.73
N CYS A 988 20.60 -19.60 6.33
CA CYS A 988 20.48 -20.73 7.25
C CYS A 988 21.73 -20.92 8.14
N PRO A 989 22.98 -20.93 7.61
CA PRO A 989 24.17 -21.08 8.46
C PRO A 989 24.38 -19.89 9.42
N HIS A 990 24.07 -18.66 8.97
CA HIS A 990 24.20 -17.46 9.79
C HIS A 990 23.23 -17.51 10.98
N PHE A 991 21.95 -17.78 10.71
CA PHE A 991 20.94 -17.86 11.76
C PHE A 991 21.14 -19.05 12.68
N HIS A 992 21.61 -20.19 12.18
CA HIS A 992 21.99 -21.33 13.03
C HIS A 992 23.07 -20.95 14.04
N ALA A 993 24.13 -20.24 13.61
CA ALA A 993 25.22 -19.84 14.49
C ALA A 993 24.82 -18.75 15.52
N HIS A 994 23.84 -17.90 15.18
CA HIS A 994 23.47 -16.73 15.98
C HIS A 994 22.07 -16.81 16.60
N HIS A 995 21.37 -17.95 16.50
CA HIS A 995 19.98 -18.12 16.94
C HIS A 995 19.75 -17.65 18.39
N ALA A 996 20.55 -18.15 19.34
CA ALA A 996 20.44 -17.78 20.75
C ALA A 996 20.69 -16.28 20.98
N SER A 997 21.67 -15.70 20.29
CA SER A 997 22.00 -14.27 20.40
C SER A 997 20.97 -13.33 19.79
N LEU A 998 20.17 -13.79 18.82
CA LEU A 998 19.13 -12.96 18.20
C LEU A 998 17.83 -13.01 19.02
N LEU A 999 17.43 -14.21 19.44
CA LEU A 999 16.17 -14.37 20.18
C LEU A 999 16.28 -14.05 21.66
N PHE A 1000 17.37 -14.44 22.32
CA PHE A 1000 17.41 -14.50 23.79
C PHE A 1000 18.51 -13.64 24.43
N GLU A 1001 19.72 -13.60 23.85
CA GLU A 1001 20.87 -12.95 24.50
C GLU A 1001 21.10 -11.49 24.04
N GLY A 1002 21.39 -10.59 24.99
CA GLY A 1002 21.73 -9.19 24.72
C GLY A 1002 20.57 -8.21 24.87
N ASP A 1003 20.90 -6.93 25.06
CA ASP A 1003 19.93 -5.87 25.39
C ASP A 1003 18.95 -5.53 24.25
N ASN A 1004 19.23 -6.00 23.03
CA ASN A 1004 18.42 -5.77 21.84
C ASN A 1004 17.84 -7.07 21.27
N SER A 1005 17.87 -8.19 22.02
CA SER A 1005 17.26 -9.44 21.58
C SER A 1005 15.73 -9.31 21.49
N GLU A 1006 15.10 -10.15 20.66
CA GLU A 1006 13.65 -10.15 20.49
C GLU A 1006 12.91 -10.42 21.81
N MET A 1007 13.45 -11.29 22.67
CA MET A 1007 12.90 -11.53 24.01
C MET A 1007 12.94 -10.27 24.88
N GLN A 1008 14.03 -9.49 24.86
CA GLN A 1008 14.09 -8.26 25.66
C GLN A 1008 13.10 -7.21 25.15
N LYS A 1009 12.87 -7.13 23.84
CA LYS A 1009 11.83 -6.26 23.26
C LYS A 1009 10.43 -6.68 23.73
N LEU A 1010 10.10 -7.97 23.65
CA LEU A 1010 8.86 -8.56 24.18
C LEU A 1010 8.67 -8.19 25.66
N LEU A 1011 9.69 -8.42 26.50
CA LEU A 1011 9.62 -8.14 27.93
C LEU A 1011 9.42 -6.65 28.24
N ARG A 1012 9.98 -5.75 27.43
CA ARG A 1012 9.78 -4.29 27.59
C ARG A 1012 8.36 -3.88 27.20
N ARG A 1013 7.80 -4.48 26.13
CA ARG A 1013 6.44 -4.19 25.67
C ARG A 1013 5.38 -4.64 26.68
N HIS A 1014 5.57 -5.80 27.29
CA HIS A 1014 4.57 -6.45 28.16
C HIS A 1014 5.04 -6.51 29.63
N ALA A 1015 5.67 -5.45 30.13
CA ALA A 1015 6.20 -5.39 31.48
C ALA A 1015 5.11 -5.46 32.56
N ASP A 1016 3.97 -4.80 32.29
CA ASP A 1016 2.85 -4.64 33.23
C ASP A 1016 1.60 -5.48 32.85
N ASP A 1017 1.68 -6.28 31.78
CA ASP A 1017 0.55 -7.06 31.25
C ASP A 1017 0.40 -8.43 31.94
N GLU A 1018 -0.80 -9.00 31.85
CA GLU A 1018 -1.05 -10.41 32.19
C GLU A 1018 -0.65 -11.33 31.03
N TRP A 1019 0.19 -12.34 31.32
CA TRP A 1019 0.75 -13.22 30.30
C TRP A 1019 -0.09 -14.49 30.12
N PRO A 1020 -0.28 -14.96 28.87
CA PRO A 1020 -0.87 -16.27 28.60
C PRO A 1020 -0.08 -17.42 29.24
N MET A 1021 -0.80 -18.35 29.86
CA MET A 1021 -0.23 -19.46 30.63
C MET A 1021 -0.49 -20.85 30.03
N ALA A 1022 -1.43 -20.97 29.10
CA ALA A 1022 -1.74 -22.22 28.43
C ALA A 1022 -0.52 -22.71 27.64
N PHE A 1023 -0.12 -23.98 27.79
CA PHE A 1023 1.14 -24.58 27.26
C PHE A 1023 2.42 -24.35 28.09
N ALA A 1024 2.39 -23.62 29.22
CA ALA A 1024 3.59 -23.42 30.04
C ALA A 1024 4.20 -24.74 30.55
N SER A 1025 3.37 -25.74 30.87
CA SER A 1025 3.81 -27.08 31.27
C SER A 1025 4.44 -27.86 30.12
N LEU A 1026 3.88 -27.71 28.90
CA LEU A 1026 4.41 -28.30 27.66
C LEU A 1026 5.80 -27.74 27.35
N SER A 1027 5.93 -26.42 27.26
CA SER A 1027 7.23 -25.74 27.03
C SER A 1027 8.29 -26.16 28.05
N ASN A 1028 7.92 -26.26 29.33
CA ASN A 1028 8.85 -26.68 30.38
C ASN A 1028 9.26 -28.15 30.29
N ARG A 1029 8.37 -29.03 29.82
CA ARG A 1029 8.66 -30.45 29.60
C ARG A 1029 9.61 -30.62 28.41
N GLU A 1030 9.27 -30.02 27.27
CA GLU A 1030 9.98 -30.21 26.00
C GLU A 1030 11.35 -29.52 25.96
N ARG A 1031 11.55 -28.45 26.75
CA ARG A 1031 12.87 -27.82 26.96
C ARG A 1031 13.97 -28.79 27.40
N ARG A 1032 13.61 -29.92 28.01
CA ARG A 1032 14.55 -30.94 28.50
C ARG A 1032 14.89 -32.00 27.43
N SER A 1033 14.23 -31.98 26.28
CA SER A 1033 14.54 -32.89 25.17
C SER A 1033 15.85 -32.49 24.49
N ASP A 1034 16.66 -33.47 24.08
CA ASP A 1034 18.00 -33.20 23.52
C ASP A 1034 17.95 -32.37 22.22
N GLY A 1035 16.88 -32.47 21.43
CA GLY A 1035 16.70 -31.70 20.19
C GLY A 1035 16.25 -30.24 20.40
N LEU A 1036 15.49 -29.93 21.47
CA LEU A 1036 14.99 -28.57 21.73
C LEU A 1036 15.80 -27.79 22.77
N LYS A 1037 16.67 -28.46 23.51
CA LYS A 1037 17.60 -27.84 24.47
C LYS A 1037 18.42 -26.68 23.89
N PRO A 1038 18.91 -26.69 22.63
CA PRO A 1038 19.60 -25.52 22.05
C PRO A 1038 18.65 -24.38 21.65
N LEU A 1039 17.36 -24.68 21.43
CA LEU A 1039 16.35 -23.73 20.97
C LEU A 1039 15.62 -23.02 22.14
N LEU A 1040 15.52 -23.66 23.30
CA LEU A 1040 14.84 -23.13 24.48
C LEU A 1040 15.83 -22.92 25.64
N PRO A 1041 16.20 -21.66 25.98
CA PRO A 1041 17.11 -21.37 27.09
C PRO A 1041 16.48 -21.62 28.47
N SER A 1042 17.22 -21.32 29.54
CA SER A 1042 16.83 -21.54 30.95
C SER A 1042 15.41 -21.02 31.30
N PRO A 1043 14.72 -21.65 32.28
CA PRO A 1043 13.34 -21.32 32.62
C PRO A 1043 13.14 -19.88 33.09
N GLN A 1044 12.10 -19.23 32.56
CA GLN A 1044 11.64 -17.88 32.88
C GLN A 1044 10.28 -17.90 33.61
N GLY A 1045 9.83 -19.08 34.06
CA GLY A 1045 8.63 -19.24 34.88
C GLY A 1045 7.35 -19.18 34.04
N ALA A 1046 6.42 -18.31 34.44
CA ALA A 1046 5.12 -18.14 33.77
C ALA A 1046 5.23 -17.78 32.27
N ARG A 1047 6.31 -17.09 31.91
CA ARG A 1047 6.56 -16.56 30.56
C ARG A 1047 7.00 -17.63 29.56
N ASP A 1048 7.36 -18.82 30.04
CA ASP A 1048 7.85 -19.93 29.21
C ASP A 1048 6.82 -20.40 28.17
N SER A 1049 5.55 -20.12 28.41
CA SER A 1049 4.47 -20.40 27.47
C SER A 1049 4.63 -19.61 26.17
N VAL A 1050 4.65 -18.28 26.29
CA VAL A 1050 4.81 -17.33 25.18
C VAL A 1050 6.15 -17.50 24.48
N LEU A 1051 7.22 -17.72 25.25
CA LEU A 1051 8.56 -17.92 24.68
C LEU A 1051 8.67 -19.24 23.90
N GLY A 1052 8.05 -20.31 24.39
CA GLY A 1052 8.25 -21.66 23.85
C GLY A 1052 7.31 -22.05 22.71
N LEU A 1053 6.04 -21.60 22.75
CA LEU A 1053 5.02 -22.05 21.79
C LEU A 1053 5.40 -21.85 20.30
N PRO A 1054 5.85 -20.68 19.83
CA PRO A 1054 6.19 -20.50 18.41
C PRO A 1054 7.36 -21.40 17.96
N ILE A 1055 8.29 -21.70 18.87
CA ILE A 1055 9.43 -22.59 18.62
C ILE A 1055 8.96 -24.03 18.51
N LEU A 1056 8.10 -24.48 19.43
CA LEU A 1056 7.55 -25.84 19.42
C LEU A 1056 6.71 -26.12 18.17
N LEU A 1057 5.84 -25.17 17.79
CA LEU A 1057 5.00 -25.30 16.59
C LEU A 1057 5.85 -25.42 15.33
N MET A 1058 6.87 -24.57 15.18
CA MET A 1058 7.75 -24.64 14.02
C MET A 1058 8.62 -25.89 14.02
N PHE A 1059 9.15 -26.30 15.16
CA PHE A 1059 9.89 -27.56 15.25
C PHE A 1059 9.02 -28.75 14.85
N GLN A 1060 7.77 -28.81 15.33
CA GLN A 1060 6.81 -29.85 14.94
C GLN A 1060 6.48 -29.80 13.44
N ALA A 1061 6.47 -28.63 12.81
CA ALA A 1061 6.27 -28.52 11.37
C ALA A 1061 7.43 -29.13 10.55
N PHE A 1062 8.64 -29.14 11.09
CA PHE A 1062 9.82 -29.82 10.50
C PHE A 1062 9.87 -31.31 10.86
N ASP A 1063 9.57 -31.66 12.12
CA ASP A 1063 9.48 -33.04 12.62
C ASP A 1063 8.06 -33.35 13.13
N PRO A 1064 7.16 -33.81 12.24
CA PRO A 1064 5.80 -34.17 12.62
C PRO A 1064 5.71 -35.30 13.66
N GLN A 1065 6.76 -36.11 13.84
CA GLN A 1065 6.77 -37.21 14.81
C GLN A 1065 6.88 -36.72 16.25
N ALA A 1066 7.38 -35.50 16.47
CA ALA A 1066 7.46 -34.88 17.78
C ALA A 1066 6.08 -34.70 18.43
N ALA A 1067 5.05 -34.42 17.61
CA ALA A 1067 3.63 -34.43 17.97
C ALA A 1067 3.28 -33.72 19.30
N PHE A 1068 3.89 -32.57 19.59
CA PHE A 1068 3.64 -31.79 20.82
C PHE A 1068 2.17 -31.38 20.96
N ILE A 1069 1.58 -30.99 19.84
CA ILE A 1069 0.15 -30.68 19.70
C ILE A 1069 -0.46 -31.72 18.75
N HIS A 1070 -1.47 -32.43 19.22
CA HIS A 1070 -2.16 -33.44 18.42
C HIS A 1070 -2.93 -32.80 17.27
N PHE A 1071 -2.92 -33.47 16.12
CA PHE A 1071 -3.68 -33.09 14.94
C PHE A 1071 -4.79 -34.13 14.66
N PRO A 1072 -6.03 -33.72 14.33
CA PRO A 1072 -6.51 -32.33 14.28
C PRO A 1072 -6.58 -31.71 15.69
N PRO A 1073 -6.22 -30.43 15.84
CA PRO A 1073 -6.31 -29.75 17.13
C PRO A 1073 -7.78 -29.55 17.51
N ASP A 1074 -8.07 -29.66 18.80
CA ASP A 1074 -9.37 -29.23 19.32
C ASP A 1074 -9.50 -27.70 19.32
N GLN A 1075 -10.74 -27.21 19.42
CA GLN A 1075 -11.01 -25.76 19.37
C GLN A 1075 -10.39 -24.98 20.54
N ASP A 1076 -10.22 -25.58 21.71
CA ASP A 1076 -9.60 -24.90 22.86
C ASP A 1076 -8.09 -24.76 22.64
N THR A 1077 -7.44 -25.77 22.08
CA THR A 1077 -6.04 -25.69 21.63
C THR A 1077 -5.84 -24.57 20.61
N VAL A 1078 -6.69 -24.49 19.58
CA VAL A 1078 -6.58 -23.42 18.57
C VAL A 1078 -6.84 -22.04 19.19
N PHE A 1079 -7.83 -21.93 20.07
CA PHE A 1079 -8.11 -20.69 20.80
C PHE A 1079 -6.89 -20.22 21.61
N HIS A 1080 -6.26 -21.10 22.38
CA HIS A 1080 -5.09 -20.74 23.18
C HIS A 1080 -3.88 -20.40 22.32
N ILE A 1081 -3.70 -21.01 21.15
CA ILE A 1081 -2.63 -20.58 20.23
C ILE A 1081 -2.92 -19.17 19.70
N ARG A 1082 -4.16 -18.87 19.32
CA ARG A 1082 -4.57 -17.51 18.91
C ARG A 1082 -4.37 -16.51 20.05
N GLU A 1083 -4.71 -16.86 21.28
CA GLU A 1083 -4.45 -16.02 22.47
C GLU A 1083 -2.97 -15.62 22.57
N HIS A 1084 -2.03 -16.54 22.31
CA HIS A 1084 -0.60 -16.23 22.29
C HIS A 1084 -0.19 -15.36 21.09
N LEU A 1085 -0.82 -15.57 19.92
CA LEU A 1085 -0.58 -14.76 18.72
C LEU A 1085 -1.12 -13.33 18.89
N HIS A 1086 -2.30 -13.16 19.49
CA HIS A 1086 -2.89 -11.86 19.83
C HIS A 1086 -2.13 -11.13 20.93
N PHE A 1087 -1.48 -11.87 21.84
CA PHE A 1087 -0.64 -11.29 22.89
C PHE A 1087 0.59 -10.58 22.31
N ASP A 1088 1.38 -11.25 21.48
CA ASP A 1088 2.50 -10.62 20.76
C ASP A 1088 2.81 -11.34 19.43
N ALA A 1089 2.20 -10.85 18.36
CA ALA A 1089 2.37 -11.39 17.01
C ALA A 1089 3.80 -11.22 16.47
N ASP A 1090 4.51 -10.15 16.87
CA ASP A 1090 5.86 -9.89 16.37
C ASP A 1090 6.85 -10.92 16.94
N TRP A 1091 6.77 -11.20 18.25
CA TRP A 1091 7.56 -12.27 18.87
C TRP A 1091 7.21 -13.62 18.26
N PHE A 1092 5.92 -13.93 18.12
CA PHE A 1092 5.47 -15.21 17.58
C PHE A 1092 6.06 -15.46 16.18
N GLU A 1093 6.00 -14.44 15.31
CA GLU A 1093 6.54 -14.54 13.95
C GLU A 1093 8.06 -14.60 13.89
N GLN A 1094 8.76 -13.73 14.63
CA GLN A 1094 10.23 -13.70 14.64
C GLN A 1094 10.81 -15.00 15.20
N ALA A 1095 10.25 -15.49 16.32
CA ALA A 1095 10.64 -16.76 16.91
C ALA A 1095 10.38 -17.91 15.94
N SER A 1096 9.24 -17.93 15.26
CA SER A 1096 8.92 -18.95 14.26
C SER A 1096 9.89 -18.93 13.07
N SER A 1097 10.13 -17.76 12.47
CA SER A 1097 11.02 -17.61 11.30
C SER A 1097 12.47 -17.97 11.62
N LEU A 1098 13.02 -17.50 12.76
CA LEU A 1098 14.38 -17.83 13.17
C LEU A 1098 14.54 -19.31 13.51
N THR A 1099 13.53 -19.93 14.13
CA THR A 1099 13.52 -21.38 14.37
C THR A 1099 13.48 -22.15 13.03
N ALA A 1100 12.72 -21.69 12.04
CA ALA A 1100 12.67 -22.33 10.73
C ALA A 1100 14.04 -22.34 10.02
N TYR A 1101 14.78 -21.21 10.06
CA TYR A 1101 16.13 -21.15 9.51
C TYR A 1101 17.10 -22.09 10.25
N TYR A 1102 16.99 -22.15 11.59
CA TYR A 1102 17.77 -23.09 12.39
C TYR A 1102 17.50 -24.54 11.97
N CYS A 1103 16.24 -24.98 11.98
CA CYS A 1103 15.84 -26.35 11.64
C CYS A 1103 16.22 -26.71 10.18
N ALA A 1104 16.06 -25.77 9.25
CA ALA A 1104 16.46 -25.96 7.86
C ALA A 1104 17.96 -26.27 7.74
N SER A 1105 18.82 -25.54 8.47
CA SER A 1105 20.27 -25.75 8.43
C SER A 1105 20.70 -27.14 8.90
N GLU A 1106 20.06 -27.68 9.96
CA GLU A 1106 20.34 -29.04 10.44
C GLU A 1106 19.86 -30.10 9.43
N HIS A 1107 18.71 -29.88 8.79
CA HIS A 1107 18.20 -30.77 7.75
C HIS A 1107 19.03 -30.78 6.45
N PHE A 1108 19.55 -29.63 6.01
CA PHE A 1108 20.44 -29.57 4.85
C PHE A 1108 21.77 -30.28 5.10
N SER A 1109 22.30 -30.24 6.34
CA SER A 1109 23.55 -30.91 6.69
C SER A 1109 23.47 -32.44 6.69
N ILE A 1110 22.27 -33.04 6.67
CA ILE A 1110 22.04 -34.50 6.69
C ILE A 1110 21.90 -35.08 5.26
N LYS A 1111 21.56 -34.27 4.25
CA LYS A 1111 21.44 -34.74 2.85
C LYS A 1111 22.77 -34.75 2.07
N ASP A 1112 23.79 -34.06 2.56
CA ASP A 1112 25.15 -34.03 1.97
C ASP A 1112 26.16 -34.95 2.70
N ALA A 1113 25.69 -35.87 3.56
CA ALA A 1113 26.52 -36.83 4.32
C ALA A 1113 26.35 -38.29 3.88
#